data_AF-A0A6V7XFE4-F1
#
_entry.id   AF-A0A6V7XFE4-F1
#
_cell.length_a   1.000
_cell.length_b   1.000
_cell.length_c   1.000
_cell.angle_alpha   90.00
_cell.angle_beta   90.00
_cell.angle_gamma   90.00
#
_symmetry.space_group_name_H-M   'P 1'
#
loop_
_entity.id
_entity.type
_entity.pdbx_description
1 polymer ?
#
loop_
_entity_poly.entity_id
_entity_poly.type
_entity_poly.pdbx_seq_one_letter_code
_entity_poly.pdbx_strand_id
1 'polypeptide(L)'
;MSTFQPRKATTIMQDAEKALELAKLQIGSTLLAEKKQPGTIDVGNGHRVVTNVYLLEMSKTKDLFRYEVNVSGVGQREFDLTTRSSSDYRNALRRLQCYSVLRAFKIKHASVLSKERLYYDCGSFLISTFDLKVPVLGIEELYTLDQIKQHSPHFFNGFDSFKLKILPVHDTKKLLNLSDFSYVTNDAEKIDRTTQQFLDIATSQDVFEDPSLYTHFSASDFYLLNPSYFGFTEQDCPVFPSNSSFLGIGMHKGIRTVENASGKNQMSEAIVASVKKTPFHFVELVSEKLLKLLGPHFASRMKDTEWVKERVEGFLKGLFVVTNHTEKSRVFEIHGLSTTNLYTEFIQREGGPKVSLFEYYTQTYHINFKYPNLPLIVNKYKSLQNADAIRYFPMEVCVIQDNQRVTTHQQDPQATREMIRKTAIPPAELKKQNAFLKNSLQLDNSEYLNGLGIKCQKDPIEVTSRVLSPPELEFASRAKQVPKLPRCSWSDANKYFSTATCNKWVALALFGAQQDAINMEQWTEFVKRFRSVLAKNRMNFAEPQILVRQATGADLKLLIQGYYEQGFEYMLIAHPDNADQIHHAMKYIEQKTEVVTQGVKMSTVKNVIFKDRFLTLANIIHKTNVKMGGHNYTISVSPQSE
;
A
#
# COMPACT_ATOMS: atom_id res chain seq x y z
N MET A 1 -29.13 8.42 -32.20
CA MET A 1 -27.70 8.10 -32.32
C MET A 1 -27.04 8.47 -31.01
N SER A 2 -26.46 7.50 -30.30
CA SER A 2 -25.77 7.72 -29.01
C SER A 2 -24.58 8.67 -29.21
N THR A 3 -24.50 9.74 -28.43
CA THR A 3 -23.38 10.72 -28.46
C THR A 3 -22.20 10.29 -27.57
N PHE A 4 -22.24 9.10 -26.96
CA PHE A 4 -21.11 8.59 -26.19
C PHE A 4 -20.21 7.74 -27.08
N GLN A 5 -18.95 8.19 -27.23
CA GLN A 5 -17.90 7.38 -27.81
C GLN A 5 -17.71 6.12 -26.94
N PRO A 6 -17.70 4.91 -27.54
CA PRO A 6 -17.33 3.70 -26.80
C PRO A 6 -15.98 3.89 -26.12
N ARG A 7 -15.76 3.22 -24.98
CA ARG A 7 -14.46 3.27 -24.29
C ARG A 7 -13.38 2.88 -25.30
N LYS A 8 -12.22 3.56 -25.24
CA LYS A 8 -11.09 3.30 -26.14
C LYS A 8 -10.75 1.81 -26.27
N ALA A 9 -10.84 1.05 -25.18
CA ALA A 9 -10.63 -0.39 -25.18
C ALA A 9 -11.68 -1.15 -26.02
N THR A 10 -12.96 -0.81 -25.90
CA THR A 10 -14.05 -1.38 -26.72
C THR A 10 -13.85 -1.04 -28.19
N THR A 11 -13.48 0.20 -28.51
CA THR A 11 -13.15 0.60 -29.89
C THR A 11 -11.99 -0.23 -30.44
N ILE A 12 -10.91 -0.39 -29.67
CA ILE A 12 -9.74 -1.20 -30.06
C ILE A 12 -10.13 -2.66 -30.31
N MET A 13 -10.97 -3.25 -29.45
CA MET A 13 -11.44 -4.63 -29.63
C MET A 13 -12.28 -4.78 -30.90
N GLN A 14 -13.25 -3.87 -31.12
CA GLN A 14 -14.09 -3.87 -32.32
C GLN A 14 -13.28 -3.66 -33.61
N ASP A 15 -12.26 -2.79 -33.56
CA ASP A 15 -11.36 -2.55 -34.69
C ASP A 15 -10.47 -3.79 -34.96
N ALA A 16 -10.01 -4.47 -33.90
CA ALA A 16 -9.26 -5.71 -34.01
C ALA A 16 -10.09 -6.85 -34.60
N GLU A 17 -11.33 -7.03 -34.14
CA GLU A 17 -12.28 -8.01 -34.69
C GLU A 17 -12.53 -7.78 -36.18
N LYS A 18 -12.83 -6.52 -36.57
CA LYS A 18 -13.00 -6.16 -37.99
C LYS A 18 -11.74 -6.43 -38.81
N ALA A 19 -10.56 -6.12 -38.29
CA ALA A 19 -9.30 -6.36 -38.99
C ALA A 19 -9.07 -7.86 -39.21
N LEU A 20 -9.41 -8.71 -38.23
CA LEU A 20 -9.30 -10.16 -38.33
C LEU A 20 -10.32 -10.75 -39.33
N GLU A 21 -11.57 -10.27 -39.31
CA GLU A 21 -12.59 -10.64 -40.29
C GLU A 21 -12.18 -10.29 -41.72
N LEU A 22 -11.68 -9.06 -41.94
CA LEU A 22 -11.17 -8.61 -43.24
C LEU A 22 -9.99 -9.47 -43.72
N ALA A 23 -9.13 -9.90 -42.79
CA ALA A 23 -8.00 -10.78 -43.07
C ALA A 23 -8.39 -12.26 -43.21
N LYS A 24 -9.66 -12.64 -42.99
CA LYS A 24 -10.14 -14.04 -42.94
C LYS A 24 -9.32 -14.91 -41.97
N LEU A 25 -8.80 -14.30 -40.90
CA LEU A 25 -8.03 -15.01 -39.88
C LEU A 25 -8.97 -15.45 -38.76
N GLN A 26 -8.99 -16.75 -38.47
CA GLN A 26 -9.65 -17.26 -37.28
C GLN A 26 -8.71 -17.07 -36.09
N ILE A 27 -9.23 -16.50 -35.00
CA ILE A 27 -8.51 -16.45 -33.72
C ILE A 27 -8.42 -17.88 -33.21
N GLY A 28 -7.19 -18.37 -33.01
CA GLY A 28 -6.96 -19.66 -32.37
C GLY A 28 -7.12 -19.55 -30.86
N SER A 29 -7.62 -20.61 -30.22
CA SER A 29 -7.79 -20.64 -28.77
C SER A 29 -6.43 -20.57 -28.07
N THR A 30 -6.29 -19.64 -27.13
CA THR A 30 -5.10 -19.55 -26.28
C THR A 30 -5.26 -20.51 -25.09
N LEU A 31 -4.67 -21.69 -25.19
CA LEU A 31 -4.71 -22.71 -24.13
C LEU A 31 -3.53 -22.53 -23.15
N LEU A 32 -3.85 -22.34 -21.89
CA LEU A 32 -2.91 -22.39 -20.78
C LEU A 32 -2.53 -23.84 -20.47
N ALA A 33 -1.40 -24.02 -19.77
CA ALA A 33 -0.97 -25.34 -19.33
C ALA A 33 -2.04 -25.98 -18.42
N GLU A 34 -2.30 -27.26 -18.63
CA GLU A 34 -3.22 -28.02 -17.78
C GLU A 34 -2.73 -28.10 -16.33
N LYS A 35 -3.69 -28.16 -15.42
CA LYS A 35 -3.39 -28.34 -14.01
C LYS A 35 -2.77 -29.72 -13.79
N LYS A 36 -1.55 -29.74 -13.25
CA LYS A 36 -0.87 -30.98 -12.85
C LYS A 36 -1.58 -31.63 -11.66
N GLN A 37 -1.53 -32.96 -11.61
CA GLN A 37 -2.03 -33.73 -10.47
C GLN A 37 -1.32 -33.29 -9.16
N PRO A 38 -2.01 -33.36 -8.00
CA PRO A 38 -1.40 -33.07 -6.72
C PRO A 38 -0.12 -33.89 -6.48
N GLY A 39 0.90 -33.27 -5.87
CA GLY A 39 2.16 -33.95 -5.57
C GLY A 39 1.99 -35.09 -4.58
N THR A 40 2.67 -36.21 -4.82
CA THR A 40 2.52 -37.48 -4.09
C THR A 40 3.55 -37.72 -2.98
N ILE A 41 4.61 -36.92 -2.93
CA ILE A 41 5.68 -37.04 -1.92
C ILE A 41 5.14 -36.66 -0.54
N ASP A 42 5.41 -37.50 0.47
CA ASP A 42 5.06 -37.30 1.89
C ASP A 42 3.55 -37.09 2.15
N VAL A 43 2.68 -37.68 1.31
CA VAL A 43 1.23 -37.67 1.50
C VAL A 43 0.85 -38.43 2.77
N GLY A 44 0.05 -37.81 3.65
CA GLY A 44 -0.45 -38.40 4.90
C GLY A 44 0.37 -38.08 6.16
N ASN A 45 1.61 -37.61 6.00
CA ASN A 45 2.50 -37.24 7.13
C ASN A 45 2.49 -35.74 7.44
N GLY A 46 1.72 -34.94 6.70
CA GLY A 46 1.64 -33.50 6.92
C GLY A 46 0.66 -33.10 8.02
N HIS A 47 0.67 -31.83 8.37
CA HIS A 47 -0.19 -31.29 9.42
C HIS A 47 -1.52 -30.81 8.83
N ARG A 48 -2.60 -30.86 9.62
CA ARG A 48 -3.79 -30.07 9.34
C ARG A 48 -3.47 -28.60 9.55
N VAL A 49 -3.68 -27.80 8.52
CA VAL A 49 -3.43 -26.36 8.53
C VAL A 49 -4.76 -25.64 8.34
N VAL A 50 -5.04 -24.73 9.27
CA VAL A 50 -6.19 -23.84 9.16
C VAL A 50 -5.82 -22.69 8.25
N THR A 51 -6.64 -22.43 7.23
CA THR A 51 -6.43 -21.32 6.30
C THR A 51 -7.14 -20.05 6.78
N ASN A 52 -7.10 -19.01 5.96
CA ASN A 52 -7.91 -17.80 6.09
C ASN A 52 -8.96 -17.71 4.96
N VAL A 53 -9.41 -18.87 4.47
CA VAL A 53 -10.31 -19.03 3.34
C VAL A 53 -11.65 -19.55 3.83
N TYR A 54 -12.74 -18.85 3.53
CA TYR A 54 -14.10 -19.17 3.98
C TYR A 54 -14.97 -19.46 2.76
N LEU A 55 -15.53 -20.67 2.65
CA LEU A 55 -16.34 -21.04 1.47
C LEU A 55 -17.65 -20.25 1.45
N LEU A 56 -18.11 -19.95 0.24
CA LEU A 56 -19.43 -19.41 -0.05
C LEU A 56 -20.30 -20.54 -0.58
N GLU A 57 -21.31 -20.90 0.19
CA GLU A 57 -22.34 -21.85 -0.20
C GLU A 57 -23.45 -21.11 -0.94
N MET A 58 -23.77 -21.56 -2.15
CA MET A 58 -24.80 -20.96 -2.99
C MET A 58 -25.93 -21.95 -3.19
N SER A 59 -27.12 -21.57 -2.74
CA SER A 59 -28.30 -22.47 -2.69
C SER A 59 -29.43 -22.06 -3.61
N LYS A 60 -29.36 -20.86 -4.20
CA LYS A 60 -30.38 -20.30 -5.08
C LYS A 60 -29.75 -19.75 -6.34
N THR A 61 -30.49 -19.86 -7.44
CA THR A 61 -30.15 -19.23 -8.70
C THR A 61 -31.06 -18.02 -8.88
N LYS A 62 -30.48 -16.82 -8.80
CA LYS A 62 -31.16 -15.58 -9.18
C LYS A 62 -30.50 -14.98 -10.40
N ASP A 63 -31.32 -14.43 -11.29
CA ASP A 63 -30.84 -13.62 -12.38
C ASP A 63 -30.25 -12.32 -11.84
N LEU A 64 -29.06 -11.97 -12.30
CA LEU A 64 -28.39 -10.74 -11.92
C LEU A 64 -28.15 -9.90 -13.17
N PHE A 65 -28.45 -8.62 -13.07
CA PHE A 65 -28.39 -7.68 -14.19
C PHE A 65 -27.37 -6.58 -13.91
N ARG A 66 -26.51 -6.29 -14.87
CA ARG A 66 -25.42 -5.30 -14.79
C ARG A 66 -25.86 -3.97 -15.39
N TYR A 67 -25.41 -2.88 -14.76
CA TYR A 67 -25.60 -1.50 -15.22
C TYR A 67 -24.32 -0.70 -15.01
N GLU A 68 -24.12 0.28 -15.87
CA GLU A 68 -23.13 1.33 -15.63
C GLU A 68 -23.80 2.46 -14.84
N VAL A 69 -23.08 3.00 -13.86
CA VAL A 69 -23.57 4.11 -13.05
C VAL A 69 -22.61 5.27 -13.14
N ASN A 70 -23.16 6.48 -13.21
CA ASN A 70 -22.44 7.71 -13.01
C ASN A 70 -23.13 8.50 -11.90
N VAL A 71 -22.35 8.90 -10.89
CA VAL A 71 -22.77 9.79 -9.82
C VAL A 71 -21.91 11.03 -9.91
N SER A 72 -22.56 12.19 -10.00
CA SER A 72 -21.88 13.48 -10.08
C SER A 72 -22.33 14.42 -8.98
N GLY A 73 -21.38 15.18 -8.43
CA GLY A 73 -21.66 16.36 -7.63
C GLY A 73 -21.89 17.57 -8.55
N VAL A 74 -23.00 18.28 -8.37
CA VAL A 74 -23.40 19.42 -9.19
C VAL A 74 -23.26 20.71 -8.38
N GLY A 75 -22.41 21.62 -8.84
CA GLY A 75 -22.33 23.01 -8.35
C GLY A 75 -22.18 23.96 -9.55
N GLN A 76 -21.22 24.89 -9.50
CA GLN A 76 -20.87 25.71 -10.68
C GLN A 76 -20.45 24.88 -11.90
N ARG A 77 -19.90 23.69 -11.65
CA ARG A 77 -19.58 22.67 -12.65
C ARG A 77 -19.99 21.32 -12.10
N GLU A 78 -20.14 20.35 -12.99
CA GLU A 78 -20.39 18.97 -12.64
C GLU A 78 -19.07 18.22 -12.44
N PHE A 79 -18.99 17.41 -11.38
CA PHE A 79 -17.82 16.61 -11.03
C PHE A 79 -18.20 15.15 -10.89
N ASP A 80 -17.60 14.28 -11.70
CA ASP A 80 -17.79 12.84 -11.62
C ASP A 80 -17.13 12.26 -10.35
N LEU A 81 -17.94 11.61 -9.50
CA LEU A 81 -17.53 10.99 -8.24
C LEU A 81 -17.26 9.48 -8.37
N THR A 82 -17.59 8.89 -9.51
CA THR A 82 -17.38 7.46 -9.79
C THR A 82 -15.95 7.14 -10.22
N THR A 83 -15.23 8.15 -10.73
CA THR A 83 -13.82 8.04 -11.07
C THR A 83 -12.95 7.89 -9.81
N ARG A 84 -11.98 6.98 -9.87
CA ARG A 84 -11.06 6.68 -8.75
C ARG A 84 -10.12 7.86 -8.48
N SER A 85 -9.72 8.02 -7.22
CA SER A 85 -8.69 8.96 -6.80
C SER A 85 -7.54 8.22 -6.11
N SER A 86 -6.31 8.70 -6.30
CA SER A 86 -5.14 8.25 -5.54
C SER A 86 -5.06 8.84 -4.13
N SER A 87 -5.81 9.91 -3.85
CA SER A 87 -5.92 10.50 -2.51
C SER A 87 -6.89 9.70 -1.67
N ASP A 88 -6.45 9.27 -0.50
CA ASP A 88 -7.27 8.54 0.48
C ASP A 88 -8.50 9.32 0.90
N TYR A 89 -8.33 10.59 1.30
CA TYR A 89 -9.43 11.46 1.69
C TYR A 89 -10.48 11.56 0.58
N ARG A 90 -10.06 11.90 -0.65
CA ARG A 90 -10.99 12.02 -1.78
C ARG A 90 -11.66 10.69 -2.12
N ASN A 91 -10.93 9.58 -2.00
CA ASN A 91 -11.45 8.26 -2.29
C ASN A 91 -12.50 7.81 -1.25
N ALA A 92 -12.25 8.01 0.05
CA ALA A 92 -13.22 7.72 1.10
C ALA A 92 -14.48 8.60 0.94
N LEU A 93 -14.28 9.91 0.75
CA LEU A 93 -15.38 10.88 0.60
C LEU A 93 -16.26 10.59 -0.61
N ARG A 94 -15.67 10.41 -1.81
CA ARG A 94 -16.46 10.16 -3.02
C ARG A 94 -17.28 8.86 -2.90
N ARG A 95 -16.75 7.83 -2.24
CA ARG A 95 -17.44 6.55 -2.06
C ARG A 95 -18.63 6.70 -1.12
N LEU A 96 -18.47 7.43 -0.01
CA LEU A 96 -19.57 7.79 0.88
C LEU A 96 -20.65 8.59 0.13
N GLN A 97 -20.24 9.56 -0.68
CA GLN A 97 -21.17 10.37 -1.48
C GLN A 97 -21.93 9.52 -2.49
N CYS A 98 -21.22 8.70 -3.26
CA CYS A 98 -21.79 7.74 -4.21
C CYS A 98 -22.83 6.83 -3.54
N TYR A 99 -22.49 6.22 -2.40
CA TYR A 99 -23.42 5.33 -1.71
C TYR A 99 -24.64 6.07 -1.14
N SER A 100 -24.45 7.29 -0.63
CA SER A 100 -25.56 8.12 -0.11
C SER A 100 -26.55 8.51 -1.20
N VAL A 101 -26.08 8.80 -2.42
CA VAL A 101 -26.95 9.04 -3.58
C VAL A 101 -27.72 7.77 -3.95
N LEU A 102 -27.07 6.60 -3.97
CA LEU A 102 -27.76 5.33 -4.20
C LEU A 102 -28.81 5.05 -3.12
N ARG A 103 -28.52 5.36 -1.85
CA ARG A 103 -29.49 5.21 -0.75
C ARG A 103 -30.73 6.08 -0.98
N ALA A 104 -30.55 7.34 -1.37
CA ALA A 104 -31.67 8.21 -1.70
C ALA A 104 -32.51 7.67 -2.87
N PHE A 105 -31.85 7.10 -3.90
CA PHE A 105 -32.54 6.40 -4.98
C PHE A 105 -33.32 5.18 -4.48
N LYS A 106 -32.71 4.34 -3.64
CA LYS A 106 -33.38 3.16 -3.04
C LYS A 106 -34.65 3.54 -2.29
N ILE A 107 -34.61 4.64 -1.53
CA ILE A 107 -35.74 5.09 -0.71
C ILE A 107 -36.84 5.70 -1.57
N LYS A 108 -36.48 6.55 -2.53
CA LYS A 108 -37.45 7.14 -3.48
C LYS A 108 -38.21 6.08 -4.28
N HIS A 109 -37.55 4.96 -4.59
CA HIS A 109 -38.11 3.84 -5.34
C HIS A 109 -38.42 2.61 -4.48
N ALA A 110 -38.65 2.79 -3.18
CA ALA A 110 -38.82 1.69 -2.24
C ALA A 110 -40.00 0.75 -2.58
N SER A 111 -41.07 1.26 -3.19
CA SER A 111 -42.22 0.45 -3.63
C SER A 111 -41.82 -0.62 -4.64
N VAL A 112 -40.98 -0.25 -5.62
CA VAL A 112 -40.45 -1.13 -6.66
C VAL A 112 -39.32 -2.01 -6.11
N LEU A 113 -38.50 -1.47 -5.21
CA LEU A 113 -37.30 -2.12 -4.66
C LEU A 113 -37.56 -2.99 -3.42
N SER A 114 -38.78 -3.02 -2.89
CA SER A 114 -39.11 -3.63 -1.60
C SER A 114 -38.59 -5.08 -1.41
N LYS A 115 -38.64 -5.91 -2.45
CA LYS A 115 -38.16 -7.31 -2.44
C LYS A 115 -36.86 -7.53 -3.20
N GLU A 116 -36.34 -6.48 -3.82
CA GLU A 116 -35.20 -6.53 -4.70
C GLU A 116 -33.99 -5.82 -4.09
N ARG A 117 -32.81 -6.13 -4.61
CA ARG A 117 -31.54 -5.61 -4.06
C ARG A 117 -30.67 -5.05 -5.17
N LEU A 118 -30.02 -3.94 -4.85
CA LEU A 118 -29.01 -3.26 -5.67
C LEU A 118 -27.65 -3.36 -4.98
N TYR A 119 -26.64 -3.79 -5.72
CA TYR A 119 -25.27 -4.02 -5.30
C TYR A 119 -24.37 -3.04 -6.03
N TYR A 120 -23.79 -2.10 -5.31
CA TYR A 120 -23.02 -1.01 -5.90
C TYR A 120 -21.59 -1.04 -5.40
N ASP A 121 -20.65 -0.82 -6.31
CA ASP A 121 -19.22 -0.78 -5.99
C ASP A 121 -18.74 0.59 -5.47
N CYS A 122 -19.63 1.59 -5.39
CA CYS A 122 -19.31 3.00 -5.15
C CYS A 122 -18.31 3.58 -6.18
N GLY A 123 -18.41 3.08 -7.40
CA GLY A 123 -17.69 3.47 -8.60
C GLY A 123 -18.67 3.52 -9.77
N SER A 124 -18.34 2.91 -10.90
CA SER A 124 -19.20 2.96 -12.09
C SER A 124 -20.00 1.69 -12.33
N PHE A 125 -20.12 0.81 -11.33
CA PHE A 125 -20.66 -0.53 -11.53
C PHE A 125 -21.78 -0.88 -10.54
N LEU A 126 -22.95 -1.20 -11.08
CA LEU A 126 -24.15 -1.58 -10.33
C LEU A 126 -24.69 -2.91 -10.81
N ILE A 127 -25.11 -3.76 -9.89
CA ILE A 127 -25.83 -5.00 -10.17
C ILE A 127 -27.17 -4.98 -9.46
N SER A 128 -28.21 -5.50 -10.09
CA SER A 128 -29.52 -5.73 -9.47
C SER A 128 -29.95 -7.19 -9.61
N THR A 129 -30.86 -7.60 -8.73
CA THR A 129 -31.48 -8.95 -8.71
C THR A 129 -32.70 -9.09 -9.63
N PHE A 130 -33.00 -8.04 -10.38
CA PHE A 130 -34.14 -7.92 -11.29
C PHE A 130 -33.81 -6.95 -12.43
N ASP A 131 -34.48 -7.06 -13.57
CA ASP A 131 -34.26 -6.11 -14.67
C ASP A 131 -34.90 -4.75 -14.31
N LEU A 132 -34.06 -3.70 -14.17
CA LEU A 132 -34.49 -2.33 -13.93
C LEU A 132 -35.23 -1.73 -15.13
N LYS A 133 -35.23 -2.41 -16.29
CA LYS A 133 -35.83 -1.93 -17.54
C LYS A 133 -35.33 -0.54 -17.94
N VAL A 134 -34.03 -0.31 -17.74
CA VAL A 134 -33.36 0.96 -18.04
C VAL A 134 -33.49 1.27 -19.53
N PRO A 135 -34.04 2.45 -19.92
CA PRO A 135 -34.11 2.86 -21.32
C PRO A 135 -32.73 3.00 -21.96
N VAL A 136 -32.66 3.03 -23.30
CA VAL A 136 -31.40 3.21 -24.05
C VAL A 136 -30.64 4.48 -23.64
N LEU A 137 -31.38 5.55 -23.29
CA LEU A 137 -30.79 6.82 -22.85
C LEU A 137 -30.38 6.83 -21.36
N GLY A 138 -30.72 5.77 -20.62
CA GLY A 138 -30.54 5.67 -19.17
C GLY A 138 -31.70 6.23 -18.35
N ILE A 139 -31.60 6.00 -17.04
CA ILE A 139 -32.37 6.70 -15.99
C ILE A 139 -31.47 7.82 -15.47
N GLU A 140 -31.98 9.04 -15.36
CA GLU A 140 -31.25 10.18 -14.81
C GLU A 140 -32.11 10.87 -13.75
N GLU A 141 -31.54 11.10 -12.56
CA GLU A 141 -32.23 11.73 -11.44
C GLU A 141 -31.33 12.70 -10.69
N LEU A 142 -31.92 13.79 -10.23
CA LEU A 142 -31.28 14.82 -9.41
C LEU A 142 -31.80 14.76 -7.97
N TYR A 143 -30.88 14.87 -7.02
CA TYR A 143 -31.15 14.84 -5.58
C TYR A 143 -30.62 16.10 -4.91
N THR A 144 -31.47 16.77 -4.12
CA THR A 144 -31.05 17.92 -3.31
C THR A 144 -30.30 17.46 -2.06
N LEU A 145 -29.58 18.38 -1.42
CA LEU A 145 -28.85 18.07 -0.18
C LEU A 145 -29.76 17.60 0.95
N ASP A 146 -30.94 18.20 1.08
CA ASP A 146 -31.89 17.84 2.13
C ASP A 146 -32.42 16.41 1.93
N GLN A 147 -32.69 16.01 0.68
CA GLN A 147 -33.08 14.65 0.34
C GLN A 147 -31.98 13.63 0.69
N ILE A 148 -30.71 13.97 0.46
CA ILE A 148 -29.61 13.08 0.84
C ILE A 148 -29.45 13.02 2.37
N LYS A 149 -29.44 14.17 3.04
CA LYS A 149 -29.22 14.29 4.49
C LYS A 149 -30.30 13.59 5.32
N GLN A 150 -31.54 13.55 4.82
CA GLN A 150 -32.64 12.83 5.46
C GLN A 150 -32.30 11.35 5.72
N HIS A 151 -31.42 10.76 4.90
CA HIS A 151 -31.12 9.33 4.94
C HIS A 151 -29.62 9.02 5.14
N SER A 152 -28.78 10.05 5.11
CA SER A 152 -27.35 10.00 5.39
C SER A 152 -26.98 11.20 6.28
N PRO A 153 -27.22 11.14 7.60
CA PRO A 153 -26.94 12.28 8.49
C PRO A 153 -25.45 12.62 8.58
N HIS A 154 -24.56 11.65 8.36
CA HIS A 154 -23.10 11.82 8.32
C HIS A 154 -22.58 12.26 6.94
N PHE A 155 -23.44 12.81 6.09
CA PHE A 155 -23.08 13.18 4.72
C PHE A 155 -22.24 14.46 4.68
N PHE A 156 -21.04 14.33 4.10
CA PHE A 156 -20.16 15.46 3.83
C PHE A 156 -20.44 16.05 2.44
N ASN A 157 -20.76 17.33 2.40
CA ASN A 157 -21.17 18.02 1.18
C ASN A 157 -20.15 19.06 0.69
N GLY A 158 -19.88 19.04 -0.62
CA GLY A 158 -19.12 20.07 -1.33
C GLY A 158 -19.83 20.58 -2.59
N PHE A 159 -21.11 20.24 -2.78
CA PHE A 159 -21.89 20.48 -3.99
C PHE A 159 -23.28 21.05 -3.65
N ASP A 160 -24.00 21.59 -4.63
CA ASP A 160 -25.35 22.12 -4.42
C ASP A 160 -26.41 21.02 -4.56
N SER A 161 -26.14 19.99 -5.37
CA SER A 161 -26.97 18.81 -5.56
C SER A 161 -26.15 17.63 -6.10
N PHE A 162 -26.78 16.47 -6.23
CA PHE A 162 -26.15 15.27 -6.78
C PHE A 162 -27.00 14.69 -7.90
N LYS A 163 -26.34 14.27 -8.98
CA LYS A 163 -26.99 13.62 -10.12
C LYS A 163 -26.59 12.15 -10.16
N LEU A 164 -27.58 11.27 -10.31
CA LEU A 164 -27.42 9.84 -10.54
C LEU A 164 -27.85 9.53 -11.97
N LYS A 165 -27.01 8.80 -12.70
CA LYS A 165 -27.34 8.25 -14.01
C LYS A 165 -27.09 6.74 -14.01
N ILE A 166 -28.10 5.96 -14.37
CA ILE A 166 -28.01 4.50 -14.54
C ILE A 166 -28.17 4.21 -16.03
N LEU A 167 -27.18 3.54 -16.61
CA LEU A 167 -27.08 3.23 -18.03
C LEU A 167 -27.15 1.71 -18.26
N PRO A 168 -27.75 1.25 -19.37
CA PRO A 168 -27.67 -0.15 -19.75
C PRO A 168 -26.23 -0.50 -20.16
N VAL A 169 -25.80 -1.74 -19.90
CA VAL A 169 -24.54 -2.27 -20.44
C VAL A 169 -24.83 -2.93 -21.80
N HIS A 170 -23.95 -2.68 -22.78
CA HIS A 170 -24.11 -3.25 -24.13
C HIS A 170 -23.84 -4.76 -24.18
N ASP A 171 -22.84 -5.25 -23.44
CA ASP A 171 -22.45 -6.66 -23.40
C ASP A 171 -22.71 -7.28 -22.03
N THR A 172 -23.05 -8.57 -21.96
CA THR A 172 -23.19 -9.34 -20.71
C THR A 172 -24.18 -8.74 -19.70
N LYS A 173 -25.30 -8.15 -20.16
CA LYS A 173 -26.31 -7.53 -19.28
C LYS A 173 -26.74 -8.48 -18.16
N LYS A 174 -26.95 -9.75 -18.47
CA LYS A 174 -27.27 -10.79 -17.49
C LYS A 174 -26.00 -11.56 -17.15
N LEU A 175 -25.70 -11.69 -15.85
CA LEU A 175 -24.57 -12.47 -15.35
C LEU A 175 -24.83 -13.97 -15.49
N LEU A 176 -23.74 -14.73 -15.58
CA LEU A 176 -23.77 -16.18 -15.44
C LEU A 176 -24.33 -16.59 -14.07
N ASN A 177 -24.80 -17.82 -14.00
CA ASN A 177 -25.23 -18.42 -12.75
C ASN A 177 -24.06 -18.42 -11.77
N LEU A 178 -24.28 -18.01 -10.52
CA LEU A 178 -23.20 -17.90 -9.53
C LEU A 178 -22.56 -19.26 -9.16
N SER A 179 -23.25 -20.36 -9.45
CA SER A 179 -22.76 -21.74 -9.27
C SER A 179 -22.22 -22.36 -10.57
N ASP A 180 -22.13 -21.58 -11.65
CA ASP A 180 -21.48 -22.01 -12.88
C ASP A 180 -19.98 -21.78 -12.78
N PHE A 181 -19.21 -22.87 -12.81
CA PHE A 181 -17.74 -22.86 -12.78
C PHE A 181 -17.13 -23.26 -14.12
N SER A 182 -17.89 -23.21 -15.22
CA SER A 182 -17.40 -23.53 -16.57
C SER A 182 -16.25 -22.63 -17.04
N TYR A 183 -16.09 -21.44 -16.45
CA TYR A 183 -14.95 -20.54 -16.66
C TYR A 183 -13.65 -21.05 -16.02
N VAL A 184 -13.69 -22.06 -15.16
CA VAL A 184 -12.50 -22.71 -14.60
C VAL A 184 -11.96 -23.69 -15.63
N THR A 185 -11.28 -23.12 -16.63
CA THR A 185 -10.72 -23.85 -17.77
C THR A 185 -9.32 -23.34 -18.08
N ASN A 186 -8.56 -24.12 -18.85
CA ASN A 186 -7.28 -23.70 -19.41
C ASN A 186 -7.45 -22.84 -20.67
N ASP A 187 -8.66 -22.74 -21.22
CA ASP A 187 -8.97 -21.88 -22.35
C ASP A 187 -9.06 -20.41 -21.90
N ALA A 188 -8.05 -19.60 -22.23
CA ALA A 188 -7.93 -18.24 -21.74
C ALA A 188 -9.10 -17.32 -22.17
N GLU A 189 -9.75 -17.63 -23.30
CA GLU A 189 -10.90 -16.86 -23.80
C GLU A 189 -12.17 -17.06 -22.94
N LYS A 190 -12.26 -18.20 -22.24
CA LYS A 190 -13.41 -18.55 -21.40
C LYS A 190 -13.22 -18.17 -19.93
N ILE A 191 -12.07 -17.61 -19.57
CA ILE A 191 -11.81 -17.16 -18.20
C ILE A 191 -12.64 -15.91 -17.92
N ASP A 192 -13.65 -16.04 -17.08
CA ASP A 192 -14.50 -14.96 -16.59
C ASP A 192 -14.30 -14.76 -15.08
N ARG A 193 -14.12 -13.50 -14.65
CA ARG A 193 -14.00 -13.11 -13.24
C ARG A 193 -15.19 -12.31 -12.73
N THR A 194 -16.24 -12.18 -13.53
CA THR A 194 -17.37 -11.30 -13.21
C THR A 194 -18.12 -11.79 -11.97
N THR A 195 -18.29 -13.09 -11.80
CA THR A 195 -18.85 -13.70 -10.56
C THR A 195 -18.03 -13.31 -9.33
N GLN A 196 -16.69 -13.44 -9.40
CA GLN A 196 -15.79 -13.07 -8.31
C GLN A 196 -15.86 -11.57 -7.98
N GLN A 197 -15.91 -10.71 -9.00
CA GLN A 197 -16.05 -9.26 -8.82
C GLN A 197 -17.39 -8.91 -8.15
N PHE A 198 -18.49 -9.54 -8.60
CA PHE A 198 -19.79 -9.35 -7.99
C PHE A 198 -19.80 -9.79 -6.53
N LEU A 199 -19.29 -10.98 -6.23
CA LEU A 199 -19.26 -11.50 -4.86
C LEU A 199 -18.39 -10.62 -3.95
N ASP A 200 -17.32 -10.01 -4.46
CA ASP A 200 -16.52 -9.07 -3.68
C ASP A 200 -17.31 -7.81 -3.32
N ILE A 201 -18.15 -7.32 -4.22
CA ILE A 201 -19.06 -6.19 -3.97
C ILE A 201 -20.19 -6.61 -3.01
N ALA A 202 -20.79 -7.78 -3.24
CA ALA A 202 -21.93 -8.29 -2.48
C ALA A 202 -21.58 -8.52 -1.01
N THR A 203 -20.40 -9.07 -0.75
CA THR A 203 -19.87 -9.30 0.60
C THR A 203 -19.36 -8.02 1.30
N SER A 204 -19.54 -6.85 0.69
CA SER A 204 -19.16 -5.55 1.25
C SER A 204 -20.32 -4.57 1.39
N GLN A 205 -21.53 -4.93 0.98
CA GLN A 205 -22.65 -3.97 1.00
C GLN A 205 -22.95 -3.48 2.42
N ASP A 206 -22.98 -4.36 3.43
CA ASP A 206 -23.22 -3.97 4.83
C ASP A 206 -22.14 -3.01 5.36
N VAL A 207 -20.88 -3.19 4.94
CA VAL A 207 -19.77 -2.27 5.27
C VAL A 207 -19.98 -0.90 4.63
N PHE A 208 -20.55 -0.84 3.42
CA PHE A 208 -20.82 0.42 2.72
C PHE A 208 -22.01 1.17 3.34
N GLU A 209 -22.93 0.45 4.00
CA GLU A 209 -24.12 1.04 4.61
C GLU A 209 -23.84 1.78 5.90
N ASP A 210 -22.78 1.42 6.63
CA ASP A 210 -22.49 1.96 7.95
C ASP A 210 -21.19 2.78 7.98
N PRO A 211 -21.22 4.04 7.53
CA PRO A 211 -20.06 4.93 7.58
C PRO A 211 -19.71 5.39 9.00
N SER A 212 -20.46 4.98 10.03
CA SER A 212 -20.13 5.27 11.43
C SER A 212 -19.23 4.19 12.03
N LEU A 213 -19.31 2.96 11.51
CA LEU A 213 -18.49 1.83 11.94
C LEU A 213 -17.28 1.60 11.04
N TYR A 214 -17.36 1.97 9.76
CA TYR A 214 -16.34 1.63 8.77
C TYR A 214 -15.87 2.81 7.94
N THR A 215 -14.61 2.74 7.53
CA THR A 215 -14.07 3.48 6.38
C THR A 215 -13.53 2.50 5.36
N HIS A 216 -13.70 2.80 4.08
CA HIS A 216 -13.34 1.89 2.99
C HIS A 216 -12.72 2.61 1.80
N PHE A 217 -11.77 1.93 1.16
CA PHE A 217 -11.05 2.47 -0.01
C PHE A 217 -11.36 1.69 -1.30
N SER A 218 -11.95 0.51 -1.17
CA SER A 218 -12.37 -0.37 -2.26
C SER A 218 -13.48 -1.31 -1.75
N ALA A 219 -13.98 -2.22 -2.59
CA ALA A 219 -14.82 -3.32 -2.11
C ALA A 219 -14.04 -4.36 -1.30
N SER A 220 -12.74 -4.45 -1.54
CA SER A 220 -11.84 -5.41 -0.91
C SER A 220 -11.24 -4.90 0.40
N ASP A 221 -11.19 -3.58 0.62
CA ASP A 221 -10.44 -2.95 1.72
C ASP A 221 -11.31 -2.02 2.58
N PHE A 222 -11.42 -2.34 3.86
CA PHE A 222 -12.03 -1.48 4.88
C PHE A 222 -11.24 -1.50 6.20
N TYR A 223 -11.51 -0.50 7.03
CA TYR A 223 -10.98 -0.34 8.39
C TYR A 223 -12.12 0.00 9.35
N LEU A 224 -11.95 -0.41 10.61
CA LEU A 224 -12.91 -0.14 11.68
C LEU A 224 -12.67 1.26 12.25
N LEU A 225 -13.72 2.07 12.35
CA LEU A 225 -13.67 3.39 13.00
C LEU A 225 -13.73 3.27 14.52
N ASN A 226 -14.43 2.24 15.02
CA ASN A 226 -14.46 1.90 16.45
C ASN A 226 -14.07 0.43 16.70
N PRO A 227 -12.77 0.09 16.69
CA PRO A 227 -12.31 -1.29 16.83
C PRO A 227 -12.76 -2.00 18.12
N SER A 228 -12.94 -1.26 19.22
CA SER A 228 -13.34 -1.85 20.51
C SER A 228 -14.74 -2.45 20.49
N TYR A 229 -15.65 -1.89 19.68
CA TYR A 229 -16.97 -2.45 19.43
C TYR A 229 -16.92 -3.89 18.86
N PHE A 230 -15.85 -4.22 18.15
CA PHE A 230 -15.63 -5.54 17.54
C PHE A 230 -14.65 -6.42 18.34
N GLY A 231 -14.34 -6.06 19.58
CA GLY A 231 -13.50 -6.85 20.48
C GLY A 231 -11.99 -6.65 20.32
N PHE A 232 -11.56 -5.61 19.60
CA PHE A 232 -10.14 -5.22 19.55
C PHE A 232 -9.75 -4.34 20.73
N THR A 233 -8.49 -4.41 21.11
CA THR A 233 -7.93 -3.67 22.26
C THR A 233 -7.00 -2.56 21.80
N GLU A 234 -6.58 -1.70 22.71
CA GLU A 234 -5.55 -0.68 22.43
C GLU A 234 -4.21 -1.29 21.98
N GLN A 235 -3.93 -2.54 22.34
CA GLN A 235 -2.73 -3.24 21.88
C GLN A 235 -2.78 -3.58 20.39
N ASP A 236 -3.98 -3.76 19.84
CA ASP A 236 -4.23 -4.03 18.42
C ASP A 236 -4.16 -2.76 17.56
N CYS A 237 -4.50 -1.61 18.18
CA CYS A 237 -4.60 -0.29 17.56
C CYS A 237 -3.71 0.75 18.27
N PRO A 238 -2.39 0.52 18.41
CA PRO A 238 -1.51 1.42 19.16
C PRO A 238 -1.38 2.80 18.50
N VAL A 239 -1.10 3.80 19.33
CA VAL A 239 -0.71 5.14 18.90
C VAL A 239 0.80 5.21 18.67
N PHE A 240 1.22 5.97 17.66
CA PHE A 240 2.62 6.31 17.37
C PHE A 240 2.86 7.80 17.64
N PRO A 241 3.30 8.17 18.85
CA PRO A 241 3.51 9.57 19.21
C PRO A 241 4.52 10.29 18.32
N SER A 242 5.61 9.61 17.91
CA SER A 242 6.68 10.24 17.10
C SER A 242 6.22 10.71 15.73
N ASN A 243 5.09 10.20 15.24
CA ASN A 243 4.51 10.59 13.96
C ASN A 243 3.12 11.24 14.08
N SER A 244 2.61 11.42 15.31
CA SER A 244 1.21 11.78 15.60
C SER A 244 0.22 11.04 14.68
N SER A 245 0.19 9.72 14.85
CA SER A 245 -0.65 8.80 14.08
C SER A 245 -1.07 7.62 14.95
N PHE A 246 -2.07 6.85 14.50
CA PHE A 246 -2.52 5.63 15.18
C PHE A 246 -2.62 4.48 14.20
N LEU A 247 -2.50 3.24 14.68
CA LEU A 247 -2.65 2.06 13.85
C LEU A 247 -4.13 1.72 13.65
N GLY A 248 -4.65 1.97 12.45
CA GLY A 248 -5.95 1.49 12.04
C GLY A 248 -5.91 -0.01 11.76
N ILE A 249 -6.89 -0.74 12.27
CA ILE A 249 -7.10 -2.16 11.99
C ILE A 249 -8.30 -2.34 11.04
N GLY A 250 -8.13 -3.24 10.09
CA GLY A 250 -9.09 -3.48 9.04
C GLY A 250 -8.83 -4.80 8.35
N MET A 251 -9.47 -5.00 7.20
CA MET A 251 -9.37 -6.23 6.45
C MET A 251 -9.16 -5.95 4.97
N HIS A 252 -8.29 -6.76 4.36
CA HIS A 252 -8.32 -7.00 2.93
C HIS A 252 -9.03 -8.32 2.68
N LYS A 253 -10.05 -8.33 1.83
CA LYS A 253 -10.70 -9.55 1.36
C LYS A 253 -10.70 -9.63 -0.16
N GLY A 254 -10.70 -10.84 -0.69
CA GLY A 254 -10.92 -11.07 -2.10
C GLY A 254 -11.64 -12.39 -2.31
N ILE A 255 -12.36 -12.49 -3.42
CA ILE A 255 -13.03 -13.72 -3.82
C ILE A 255 -12.08 -14.57 -4.67
N ARG A 256 -12.02 -15.87 -4.39
CA ARG A 256 -11.25 -16.84 -5.15
C ARG A 256 -12.08 -18.10 -5.36
N THR A 257 -12.00 -18.63 -6.58
CA THR A 257 -12.47 -19.98 -6.87
C THR A 257 -11.48 -21.00 -6.33
N VAL A 258 -11.96 -21.96 -5.55
CA VAL A 258 -11.16 -23.00 -4.90
C VAL A 258 -11.78 -24.37 -5.13
N GLU A 259 -10.97 -25.41 -5.06
CA GLU A 259 -11.45 -26.79 -5.05
C GLU A 259 -11.98 -27.15 -3.67
N ASN A 260 -13.20 -27.69 -3.63
CA ASN A 260 -13.81 -28.18 -2.41
C ASN A 260 -13.40 -29.64 -2.19
N ALA A 261 -12.81 -29.94 -1.02
CA ALA A 261 -12.33 -31.27 -0.66
C ALA A 261 -13.43 -32.33 -0.55
N SER A 262 -14.70 -31.92 -0.50
CA SER A 262 -15.85 -32.80 -0.24
C SER A 262 -16.30 -33.63 -1.47
N GLY A 263 -15.70 -33.44 -2.64
CA GLY A 263 -15.98 -34.24 -3.83
C GLY A 263 -14.92 -34.07 -4.92
N LYS A 264 -14.60 -35.14 -5.65
CA LYS A 264 -13.74 -35.04 -6.83
C LYS A 264 -14.37 -34.04 -7.81
N ASN A 265 -13.65 -32.97 -8.12
CA ASN A 265 -13.97 -31.93 -9.11
C ASN A 265 -15.13 -30.95 -8.77
N GLN A 266 -15.47 -30.73 -7.49
CA GLN A 266 -16.39 -29.63 -7.15
C GLN A 266 -15.62 -28.34 -6.82
N MET A 267 -15.89 -27.29 -7.59
CA MET A 267 -15.38 -25.94 -7.36
C MET A 267 -16.32 -25.18 -6.40
N SER A 268 -15.79 -24.18 -5.70
CA SER A 268 -16.56 -23.28 -4.86
C SER A 268 -15.93 -21.90 -4.88
N GLU A 269 -16.73 -20.85 -4.71
CA GLU A 269 -16.20 -19.52 -4.43
C GLU A 269 -15.89 -19.39 -2.94
N ALA A 270 -14.86 -18.62 -2.60
CA ALA A 270 -14.45 -18.43 -1.23
C ALA A 270 -13.95 -17.01 -0.98
N ILE A 271 -14.22 -16.51 0.22
CA ILE A 271 -13.62 -15.27 0.73
C ILE A 271 -12.24 -15.62 1.29
N VAL A 272 -11.20 -15.04 0.70
CA VAL A 272 -9.86 -15.01 1.29
C VAL A 272 -9.75 -13.72 2.09
N ALA A 273 -9.77 -13.82 3.41
CA ALA A 273 -9.79 -12.68 4.33
C ALA A 273 -8.45 -12.54 5.06
N SER A 274 -7.88 -11.34 5.08
CA SER A 274 -6.63 -11.05 5.78
C SER A 274 -6.73 -9.75 6.56
N VAL A 275 -6.32 -9.78 7.82
CA VAL A 275 -6.09 -8.58 8.63
C VAL A 275 -5.16 -7.64 7.87
N LYS A 276 -5.53 -6.36 7.91
CA LYS A 276 -4.75 -5.25 7.38
C LYS A 276 -4.59 -4.23 8.49
N LYS A 277 -3.35 -3.82 8.74
CA LYS A 277 -3.02 -2.78 9.72
C LYS A 277 -2.28 -1.66 9.01
N THR A 278 -2.69 -0.42 9.20
CA THR A 278 -2.06 0.73 8.53
C THR A 278 -2.14 1.97 9.42
N PRO A 279 -1.07 2.76 9.54
CA PRO A 279 -1.11 4.00 10.30
C PRO A 279 -2.02 5.05 9.62
N PHE A 280 -2.83 5.75 10.42
CA PHE A 280 -3.69 6.87 10.02
C PHE A 280 -3.30 8.15 10.78
N HIS A 281 -3.49 9.29 10.14
CA HIS A 281 -3.35 10.59 10.77
C HIS A 281 -4.50 10.85 11.75
N PHE A 282 -4.21 11.51 12.88
CA PHE A 282 -5.26 12.01 13.78
C PHE A 282 -6.01 13.19 13.15
N VAL A 283 -7.28 13.33 13.53
CA VAL A 283 -8.03 14.57 13.35
C VAL A 283 -7.57 15.56 14.43
N GLU A 284 -6.67 16.45 14.07
CA GLU A 284 -6.04 17.43 14.97
C GLU A 284 -5.65 18.70 14.22
N LEU A 285 -5.33 19.78 14.95
CA LEU A 285 -4.79 20.98 14.32
C LEU A 285 -3.41 20.69 13.69
N VAL A 286 -3.14 21.30 12.53
CA VAL A 286 -1.82 21.16 11.88
C VAL A 286 -0.70 21.66 12.79
N SER A 287 -0.95 22.72 13.55
CA SER A 287 0.00 23.23 14.57
C SER A 287 0.25 22.22 15.70
N GLU A 288 -0.76 21.50 16.16
CA GLU A 288 -0.62 20.47 17.20
C GLU A 288 0.18 19.27 16.71
N LYS A 289 -0.13 18.80 15.49
CA LYS A 289 0.67 17.76 14.82
C LYS A 289 2.13 18.17 14.74
N LEU A 290 2.41 19.40 14.31
CA LEU A 290 3.76 19.93 14.22
C LEU A 290 4.48 19.90 15.57
N LEU A 291 3.83 20.36 16.65
CA LEU A 291 4.42 20.37 17.98
C LEU A 291 4.77 18.96 18.46
N LYS A 292 3.89 17.97 18.21
CA LYS A 292 4.13 16.56 18.55
C LYS A 292 5.31 15.98 17.77
N LEU A 293 5.44 16.31 16.48
CA LEU A 293 6.55 15.87 15.63
C LEU A 293 7.90 16.47 16.05
N LEU A 294 7.92 17.74 16.46
CA LEU A 294 9.16 18.46 16.78
C LEU A 294 9.60 18.30 18.24
N GLY A 295 8.66 18.05 19.14
CA GLY A 295 8.92 17.80 20.55
C GLY A 295 9.74 18.92 21.22
N PRO A 296 10.65 18.59 22.16
CA PRO A 296 11.44 19.57 22.93
C PRO A 296 12.35 20.46 22.06
N HIS A 297 12.66 20.05 20.84
CA HIS A 297 13.57 20.75 19.93
C HIS A 297 12.85 21.69 18.96
N PHE A 298 11.56 21.97 19.18
CA PHE A 298 10.75 22.84 18.34
C PHE A 298 11.43 24.18 18.03
N ALA A 299 11.85 24.92 19.06
CA ALA A 299 12.42 26.26 18.88
C ALA A 299 13.75 26.29 18.12
N SER A 300 14.61 25.27 18.28
CA SER A 300 15.88 25.19 17.57
C SER A 300 15.71 24.72 16.13
N ARG A 301 14.84 23.73 15.89
CA ARG A 301 14.61 23.15 14.54
C ARG A 301 13.85 24.08 13.62
N MET A 302 12.94 24.90 14.15
CA MET A 302 12.20 25.88 13.35
C MET A 302 13.07 27.00 12.78
N LYS A 303 14.32 27.18 13.25
CA LYS A 303 15.29 28.13 12.67
C LYS A 303 16.00 27.60 11.42
N ASP A 304 15.97 26.29 11.21
CA ASP A 304 16.62 25.64 10.07
C ASP A 304 15.61 25.47 8.93
N THR A 305 15.62 26.42 8.00
CA THR A 305 14.67 26.49 6.89
C THR A 305 14.76 25.29 5.96
N GLU A 306 15.95 24.72 5.78
CA GLU A 306 16.17 23.55 4.93
C GLU A 306 15.60 22.30 5.60
N TRP A 307 15.88 22.12 6.89
CA TRP A 307 15.33 21.03 7.69
C TRP A 307 13.80 21.10 7.78
N VAL A 308 13.22 22.30 7.98
CA VAL A 308 11.76 22.50 7.99
C VAL A 308 11.16 22.08 6.65
N LYS A 309 11.78 22.48 5.53
CA LYS A 309 11.31 22.09 4.20
C LYS A 309 11.43 20.59 3.96
N GLU A 310 12.54 19.95 4.32
CA GLU A 310 12.73 18.52 4.08
C GLU A 310 11.81 17.66 4.96
N ARG A 311 11.73 18.00 6.26
CA ARG A 311 11.04 17.17 7.24
C ARG A 311 9.60 17.59 7.44
N VAL A 312 9.35 18.84 7.78
CA VAL A 312 8.00 19.30 8.13
C VAL A 312 7.09 19.32 6.90
N GLU A 313 7.55 19.86 5.77
CA GLU A 313 6.76 19.79 4.53
C GLU A 313 6.51 18.32 4.14
N GLY A 314 7.52 17.46 4.25
CA GLY A 314 7.40 16.01 3.97
C GLY A 314 6.29 15.32 4.76
N PHE A 315 6.09 15.68 6.03
CA PHE A 315 5.04 15.12 6.88
C PHE A 315 3.63 15.66 6.59
N LEU A 316 3.52 16.89 6.09
CA LEU A 316 2.24 17.60 5.95
C LEU A 316 1.70 17.60 4.53
N LYS A 317 2.58 17.55 3.52
CA LYS A 317 2.22 17.60 2.11
C LYS A 317 1.29 16.45 1.73
N GLY A 318 0.28 16.76 0.94
CA GLY A 318 -0.74 15.81 0.50
C GLY A 318 -1.88 15.57 1.50
N LEU A 319 -1.76 16.06 2.75
CA LEU A 319 -2.87 15.99 3.71
C LEU A 319 -3.98 16.96 3.32
N PHE A 320 -5.21 16.47 3.45
CA PHE A 320 -6.41 17.28 3.40
C PHE A 320 -6.72 17.83 4.79
N VAL A 321 -7.00 19.13 4.83
CA VAL A 321 -7.36 19.87 6.02
C VAL A 321 -8.64 20.65 5.79
N VAL A 322 -9.33 21.01 6.87
CA VAL A 322 -10.47 21.91 6.87
C VAL A 322 -10.16 23.17 7.67
N THR A 323 -10.63 24.33 7.20
CA THR A 323 -10.56 25.56 8.00
C THR A 323 -11.61 25.59 9.10
N ASN A 324 -11.24 26.06 10.29
CA ASN A 324 -12.14 26.14 11.47
C ASN A 324 -12.37 27.56 12.01
N HIS A 325 -11.88 28.61 11.33
CA HIS A 325 -12.00 30.01 11.77
C HIS A 325 -13.27 30.73 11.29
N THR A 326 -14.09 30.08 10.46
CA THR A 326 -15.32 30.63 9.87
C THR A 326 -16.42 29.61 9.88
N GLU A 327 -17.69 30.06 9.88
CA GLU A 327 -18.85 29.18 9.69
C GLU A 327 -18.79 28.41 8.36
N LYS A 328 -18.31 29.07 7.30
CA LYS A 328 -18.03 28.42 6.01
C LYS A 328 -16.64 27.80 6.02
N SER A 329 -16.57 26.56 6.49
CA SER A 329 -15.35 25.74 6.43
C SER A 329 -14.96 25.40 4.99
N ARG A 330 -13.65 25.40 4.71
CA ARG A 330 -13.09 25.02 3.41
C ARG A 330 -12.17 23.83 3.59
N VAL A 331 -12.44 22.76 2.86
CA VAL A 331 -11.53 21.62 2.76
C VAL A 331 -10.56 21.81 1.61
N PHE A 332 -9.27 21.55 1.83
CA PHE A 332 -8.25 21.65 0.79
C PHE A 332 -7.01 20.79 1.11
N GLU A 333 -6.18 20.56 0.09
CA GLU A 333 -4.91 19.82 0.20
C GLU A 333 -3.74 20.76 0.50
N ILE A 334 -2.87 20.36 1.43
CA ILE A 334 -1.58 20.99 1.70
C ILE A 334 -0.62 20.67 0.55
N HIS A 335 -0.23 21.69 -0.22
CA HIS A 335 0.71 21.52 -1.33
C HIS A 335 2.18 21.81 -0.94
N GLY A 336 2.39 22.48 0.20
CA GLY A 336 3.70 22.80 0.73
C GLY A 336 3.62 23.79 1.90
N LEU A 337 4.77 24.33 2.30
CA LEU A 337 4.89 25.38 3.31
C LEU A 337 5.46 26.67 2.70
N SER A 338 5.02 27.81 3.22
CA SER A 338 5.55 29.12 2.83
C SER A 338 6.91 29.38 3.46
N THR A 339 7.71 30.24 2.86
CA THR A 339 8.90 30.84 3.48
C THR A 339 8.55 32.03 4.38
N THR A 340 7.30 32.49 4.35
CA THR A 340 6.75 33.60 5.16
C THR A 340 5.90 33.09 6.33
N ASN A 341 5.61 33.99 7.27
CA ASN A 341 4.79 33.75 8.46
C ASN A 341 3.67 34.80 8.56
N LEU A 342 2.90 34.80 9.67
CA LEU A 342 1.75 35.71 9.79
C LEU A 342 2.13 37.19 9.81
N TYR A 343 3.33 37.55 10.25
CA TYR A 343 3.78 38.95 10.28
C TYR A 343 4.30 39.43 8.93
N THR A 344 4.84 38.52 8.11
CA THR A 344 5.55 38.87 6.86
C THR A 344 4.76 38.58 5.60
N GLU A 345 3.67 37.82 5.69
CA GLU A 345 2.72 37.64 4.59
C GLU A 345 1.60 38.68 4.68
N PHE A 346 1.26 39.29 3.54
CA PHE A 346 0.31 40.41 3.48
C PHE A 346 -0.86 40.09 2.57
N ILE A 347 -2.04 40.57 2.94
CA ILE A 347 -3.26 40.51 2.14
C ILE A 347 -3.78 41.91 1.87
N GLN A 348 -4.32 42.13 0.68
CA GLN A 348 -5.01 43.37 0.32
C GLN A 348 -6.42 43.03 -0.13
N ARG A 349 -7.43 43.57 0.57
CA ARG A 349 -8.83 43.48 0.15
C ARG A 349 -9.11 44.53 -0.92
N GLU A 350 -10.11 44.29 -1.76
CA GLU A 350 -10.56 45.29 -2.75
C GLU A 350 -10.90 46.61 -2.04
N GLY A 351 -10.22 47.70 -2.43
CA GLY A 351 -10.39 49.03 -1.85
C GLY A 351 -9.82 49.23 -0.44
N GLY A 352 -9.16 48.23 0.15
CA GLY A 352 -8.59 48.29 1.50
C GLY A 352 -7.07 48.47 1.55
N PRO A 353 -6.53 48.88 2.72
CA PRO A 353 -5.08 48.91 2.93
C PRO A 353 -4.50 47.48 2.90
N LYS A 354 -3.24 47.38 2.47
CA LYS A 354 -2.46 46.14 2.56
C LYS A 354 -2.08 45.92 4.03
N VAL A 355 -2.54 44.82 4.62
CA VAL A 355 -2.32 44.47 6.04
C VAL A 355 -1.65 43.11 6.14
N SER A 356 -0.94 42.86 7.24
CA SER A 356 -0.37 41.53 7.48
C SER A 356 -1.48 40.49 7.70
N LEU A 357 -1.19 39.21 7.45
CA LEU A 357 -2.13 38.15 7.79
C LEU A 357 -2.40 38.11 9.30
N PHE A 358 -1.41 38.41 10.14
CA PHE A 358 -1.59 38.51 11.58
C PHE A 358 -2.68 39.53 11.94
N GLU A 359 -2.57 40.77 11.42
CA GLU A 359 -3.56 41.82 11.65
C GLU A 359 -4.91 41.44 11.07
N TYR A 360 -4.95 40.92 9.85
CA TYR A 360 -6.18 40.49 9.19
C TYR A 360 -6.94 39.46 10.03
N TYR A 361 -6.29 38.38 10.47
CA TYR A 361 -6.96 37.34 11.26
C TYR A 361 -7.34 37.82 12.66
N THR A 362 -6.51 38.63 13.31
CA THR A 362 -6.79 39.19 14.65
C THR A 362 -7.95 40.18 14.62
N GLN A 363 -8.00 41.07 13.64
CA GLN A 363 -9.04 42.09 13.53
C GLN A 363 -10.35 41.53 12.99
N THR A 364 -10.30 40.60 12.04
CA THR A 364 -11.49 40.08 11.35
C THR A 364 -12.14 38.92 12.10
N TYR A 365 -11.32 38.00 12.63
CA TYR A 365 -11.80 36.75 13.24
C TYR A 365 -11.52 36.69 14.74
N HIS A 366 -10.93 37.74 15.33
CA HIS A 366 -10.63 37.82 16.76
C HIS A 366 -9.79 36.64 17.29
N ILE A 367 -8.87 36.14 16.45
CA ILE A 367 -8.00 35.02 16.79
C ILE A 367 -6.73 35.53 17.46
N ASN A 368 -6.41 34.96 18.62
CA ASN A 368 -5.13 35.15 19.28
C ASN A 368 -4.19 33.98 18.95
N PHE A 369 -3.20 34.21 18.09
CA PHE A 369 -2.26 33.17 17.66
C PHE A 369 -1.20 32.89 18.73
N LYS A 370 -1.00 31.62 19.05
CA LYS A 370 0.07 31.18 19.95
C LYS A 370 1.41 31.06 19.23
N TYR A 371 1.40 30.78 17.93
CA TYR A 371 2.58 30.53 17.12
C TYR A 371 2.60 31.34 15.82
N PRO A 372 2.54 32.69 15.89
CA PRO A 372 2.45 33.55 14.70
C PRO A 372 3.69 33.49 13.78
N ASN A 373 4.81 33.01 14.30
CA ASN A 373 6.06 32.83 13.56
C ASN A 373 6.13 31.53 12.75
N LEU A 374 5.13 30.65 12.84
CA LEU A 374 5.11 29.41 12.04
C LEU A 374 4.97 29.72 10.54
N PRO A 375 5.58 28.89 9.67
CA PRO A 375 5.32 28.88 8.25
C PRO A 375 3.82 28.73 7.96
N LEU A 376 3.37 29.38 6.89
CA LEU A 376 2.00 29.25 6.43
C LEU A 376 1.83 28.00 5.55
N ILE A 377 0.64 27.41 5.61
CA ILE A 377 0.24 26.32 4.71
C ILE A 377 -0.01 26.90 3.31
N VAL A 378 0.59 26.28 2.30
CA VAL A 378 0.38 26.62 0.89
C VAL A 378 -0.71 25.74 0.30
N ASN A 379 -1.77 26.37 -0.20
CA ASN A 379 -2.78 25.72 -1.02
C ASN A 379 -2.77 26.27 -2.44
N LYS A 380 -2.41 25.42 -3.42
CA LYS A 380 -2.53 25.75 -4.84
C LYS A 380 -3.95 25.47 -5.31
N TYR A 381 -4.53 26.40 -6.07
CA TYR A 381 -5.87 26.27 -6.62
C TYR A 381 -5.96 26.92 -8.00
N LYS A 382 -6.94 26.49 -8.79
CA LYS A 382 -7.24 27.10 -10.10
C LYS A 382 -8.21 28.26 -9.88
N SER A 383 -7.81 29.47 -10.25
CA SER A 383 -8.72 30.61 -10.37
C SER A 383 -9.08 30.84 -11.84
N LEU A 384 -10.10 31.69 -12.10
CA LEU A 384 -10.46 32.06 -13.48
C LEU A 384 -9.34 32.81 -14.22
N GLN A 385 -8.44 33.46 -13.48
CA GLN A 385 -7.40 34.33 -14.03
C GLN A 385 -6.00 33.70 -13.95
N ASN A 386 -5.77 32.77 -13.02
CA ASN A 386 -4.48 32.13 -12.80
C ASN A 386 -4.67 30.65 -12.43
N ALA A 387 -4.14 29.76 -13.27
CA ALA A 387 -4.19 28.31 -13.07
C ALA A 387 -3.34 27.83 -11.87
N ASP A 388 -2.36 28.64 -11.45
CA ASP A 388 -1.43 28.37 -10.35
C ASP A 388 -1.60 29.36 -9.19
N ALA A 389 -2.84 29.79 -8.94
CA ALA A 389 -3.13 30.68 -7.82
C ALA A 389 -2.81 30.02 -6.47
N ILE A 390 -2.32 30.80 -5.52
CA ILE A 390 -1.88 30.33 -4.20
C ILE A 390 -2.69 31.02 -3.10
N ARG A 391 -3.06 30.26 -2.07
CA ARG A 391 -3.55 30.79 -0.78
C ARG A 391 -2.62 30.35 0.34
N TYR A 392 -2.49 31.23 1.32
CA TYR A 392 -1.74 30.98 2.54
C TYR A 392 -2.70 30.88 3.73
N PHE A 393 -2.53 29.84 4.54
CA PHE A 393 -3.34 29.64 5.74
C PHE A 393 -2.45 29.45 6.98
N PRO A 394 -2.77 30.08 8.12
CA PRO A 394 -2.13 29.73 9.38
C PRO A 394 -2.37 28.26 9.76
N MET A 395 -1.38 27.59 10.32
CA MET A 395 -1.52 26.20 10.79
C MET A 395 -2.53 26.06 11.93
N GLU A 396 -2.68 27.11 12.75
CA GLU A 396 -3.59 27.15 13.90
C GLU A 396 -5.08 27.26 13.53
N VAL A 397 -5.41 27.42 12.24
CA VAL A 397 -6.79 27.46 11.76
C VAL A 397 -7.15 26.30 10.81
N CYS A 398 -6.26 25.31 10.71
CA CYS A 398 -6.41 24.17 9.81
C CYS A 398 -6.41 22.85 10.59
N VAL A 399 -7.48 22.07 10.46
CA VAL A 399 -7.68 20.78 11.12
C VAL A 399 -7.53 19.66 10.10
N ILE A 400 -6.68 18.68 10.37
CA ILE A 400 -6.47 17.50 9.51
C ILE A 400 -7.76 16.68 9.43
N GLN A 401 -8.16 16.30 8.22
CA GLN A 401 -9.33 15.47 7.99
C GLN A 401 -9.06 14.00 8.29
N ASP A 402 -10.12 13.28 8.65
CA ASP A 402 -10.07 11.84 8.90
C ASP A 402 -9.82 11.03 7.60
N ASN A 403 -9.64 9.72 7.72
CA ASN A 403 -9.53 8.77 6.62
C ASN A 403 -8.29 8.97 5.74
N GLN A 404 -7.18 9.39 6.35
CA GLN A 404 -5.91 9.61 5.67
C GLN A 404 -4.83 8.68 6.22
N ARG A 405 -4.39 7.70 5.42
CA ARG A 405 -3.30 6.81 5.81
C ARG A 405 -1.96 7.54 5.70
N VAL A 406 -1.06 7.26 6.64
CA VAL A 406 0.32 7.77 6.60
C VAL A 406 1.06 7.10 5.45
N THR A 407 1.48 7.90 4.48
CA THR A 407 2.24 7.42 3.32
C THR A 407 3.72 7.25 3.66
N THR A 408 4.47 6.47 2.86
CA THR A 408 5.90 6.17 3.11
C THR A 408 6.78 7.42 3.31
N HIS A 409 6.51 8.51 2.60
CA HIS A 409 7.30 9.75 2.74
C HIS A 409 6.92 10.57 3.99
N GLN A 410 5.75 10.30 4.58
CA GLN A 410 5.27 10.88 5.84
C GLN A 410 5.59 9.97 7.04
N GLN A 411 6.35 8.89 6.86
CA GLN A 411 6.71 7.99 7.95
C GLN A 411 8.00 8.44 8.62
N ASP A 412 7.94 8.51 9.96
CA ASP A 412 9.12 8.63 10.80
C ASP A 412 9.79 7.24 10.98
N PRO A 413 11.13 7.12 10.86
CA PRO A 413 11.83 5.83 11.00
C PRO A 413 11.63 5.13 12.35
N GLN A 414 11.38 5.88 13.45
CA GLN A 414 11.01 5.26 14.72
C GLN A 414 9.59 4.71 14.66
N ALA A 415 8.63 5.48 14.16
CA ALA A 415 7.26 5.01 13.95
C ALA A 415 7.19 3.77 13.04
N THR A 416 7.97 3.72 11.95
CA THR A 416 8.03 2.54 11.06
C THR A 416 8.53 1.30 11.81
N ARG A 417 9.58 1.43 12.63
CA ARG A 417 10.13 0.31 13.43
C ARG A 417 9.12 -0.17 14.48
N GLU A 418 8.46 0.75 15.16
CA GLU A 418 7.42 0.45 16.14
C GLU A 418 6.22 -0.23 15.48
N MET A 419 5.76 0.28 14.33
CA MET A 419 4.71 -0.33 13.51
C MET A 419 5.06 -1.76 13.14
N ILE A 420 6.26 -2.03 12.59
CA ILE A 420 6.70 -3.39 12.24
C ILE A 420 6.65 -4.31 13.46
N ARG A 421 7.14 -3.85 14.61
CA ARG A 421 7.13 -4.63 15.85
C ARG A 421 5.71 -4.93 16.34
N LYS A 422 4.78 -3.98 16.17
CA LYS A 422 3.38 -4.11 16.62
C LYS A 422 2.52 -4.92 15.65
N THR A 423 2.86 -4.96 14.37
CA THR A 423 2.11 -5.75 13.37
C THR A 423 2.63 -7.18 13.24
N ALA A 424 3.85 -7.47 13.71
CA ALA A 424 4.40 -8.83 13.79
C ALA A 424 3.75 -9.63 14.92
N ILE A 425 2.61 -10.26 14.63
CA ILE A 425 1.84 -11.07 15.59
C ILE A 425 1.95 -12.58 15.30
N PRO A 426 1.86 -13.45 16.33
CA PRO A 426 1.85 -14.90 16.13
C PRO A 426 0.64 -15.39 15.31
N PRO A 427 0.75 -16.52 14.58
CA PRO A 427 -0.35 -17.06 13.77
C PRO A 427 -1.66 -17.31 14.52
N ALA A 428 -1.60 -17.72 15.79
CA ALA A 428 -2.79 -17.94 16.61
C ALA A 428 -3.58 -16.63 16.86
N GLU A 429 -2.86 -15.54 17.15
CA GLU A 429 -3.47 -14.23 17.32
C GLU A 429 -3.98 -13.69 15.98
N LEU A 430 -3.22 -13.88 14.89
CA LEU A 430 -3.67 -13.51 13.55
C LEU A 430 -4.97 -14.24 13.15
N LYS A 431 -5.12 -15.53 13.47
CA LYS A 431 -6.35 -16.30 13.25
C LYS A 431 -7.53 -15.68 14.02
N LYS A 432 -7.33 -15.30 15.27
CA LYS A 432 -8.35 -14.64 16.10
C LYS A 432 -8.76 -13.28 15.51
N GLN A 433 -7.79 -12.45 15.14
CA GLN A 433 -8.08 -11.13 14.54
C GLN A 433 -8.79 -11.26 13.18
N ASN A 434 -8.43 -12.25 12.36
CA ASN A 434 -9.15 -12.56 11.12
C ASN A 434 -10.61 -12.95 11.39
N ALA A 435 -10.87 -13.78 12.41
CA ALA A 435 -12.23 -14.18 12.78
C ALA A 435 -13.08 -12.97 13.25
N PHE A 436 -12.51 -12.08 14.07
CA PHE A 436 -13.19 -10.85 14.50
C PHE A 436 -13.53 -9.94 13.32
N LEU A 437 -12.61 -9.75 12.38
CA LEU A 437 -12.85 -8.95 11.16
C LEU A 437 -13.82 -9.63 10.18
N LYS A 438 -13.83 -10.97 10.06
CA LYS A 438 -14.87 -11.68 9.29
C LYS A 438 -16.23 -11.42 9.91
N ASN A 439 -16.34 -11.47 11.24
CA ASN A 439 -17.60 -11.22 11.93
C ASN A 439 -18.05 -9.76 11.79
N SER A 440 -17.11 -8.80 11.75
CA SER A 440 -17.45 -7.39 11.51
C SER A 440 -18.03 -7.13 10.11
N LEU A 441 -17.85 -8.03 9.14
CA LEU A 441 -18.56 -7.91 7.85
C LEU A 441 -20.07 -8.16 7.96
N GLN A 442 -20.54 -8.76 9.06
CA GLN A 442 -21.95 -9.08 9.31
C GLN A 442 -22.60 -9.99 8.24
N LEU A 443 -21.80 -10.82 7.56
CA LEU A 443 -22.25 -11.66 6.45
C LEU A 443 -23.38 -12.64 6.82
N ASP A 444 -23.38 -13.16 8.05
CA ASP A 444 -24.31 -14.20 8.49
C ASP A 444 -25.76 -13.68 8.56
N ASN A 445 -25.95 -12.39 8.81
CA ASN A 445 -27.25 -11.71 8.88
C ASN A 445 -27.50 -10.78 7.70
N SER A 446 -26.64 -10.82 6.68
CA SER A 446 -26.71 -9.91 5.54
C SER A 446 -27.94 -10.14 4.69
N GLU A 447 -28.84 -9.15 4.62
CA GLU A 447 -29.99 -9.20 3.71
C GLU A 447 -29.55 -9.27 2.24
N TYR A 448 -28.39 -8.69 1.93
CA TYR A 448 -27.78 -8.71 0.60
C TYR A 448 -27.42 -10.13 0.16
N LEU A 449 -26.91 -10.97 1.06
CA LEU A 449 -26.54 -12.35 0.73
C LEU A 449 -27.70 -13.32 0.85
N ASN A 450 -28.55 -13.15 1.87
CA ASN A 450 -29.72 -14.00 2.11
C ASN A 450 -30.69 -13.99 0.92
N GLY A 451 -30.89 -12.83 0.28
CA GLY A 451 -31.71 -12.68 -0.92
C GLY A 451 -31.21 -13.47 -2.14
N LEU A 452 -29.90 -13.77 -2.17
CA LEU A 452 -29.23 -14.56 -3.21
C LEU A 452 -29.06 -16.04 -2.82
N GLY A 453 -29.44 -16.41 -1.60
CA GLY A 453 -29.16 -17.76 -1.07
C GLY A 453 -27.67 -18.05 -0.92
N ILE A 454 -26.84 -17.01 -0.71
CA ILE A 454 -25.42 -17.13 -0.43
C ILE A 454 -25.21 -17.18 1.07
N LYS A 455 -24.46 -18.16 1.56
CA LYS A 455 -24.03 -18.27 2.96
C LYS A 455 -22.51 -18.38 3.01
N CYS A 456 -21.90 -17.61 3.90
CA CYS A 456 -20.47 -17.74 4.18
C CYS A 456 -20.27 -18.75 5.31
N GLN A 457 -19.38 -19.72 5.13
CA GLN A 457 -19.04 -20.65 6.20
C GLN A 457 -18.46 -19.90 7.41
N LYS A 458 -18.82 -20.38 8.61
CA LYS A 458 -18.40 -19.75 9.86
C LYS A 458 -16.90 -19.91 10.09
N ASP A 459 -16.40 -21.12 9.91
CA ASP A 459 -15.01 -21.48 10.13
C ASP A 459 -14.26 -21.50 8.79
N PRO A 460 -12.98 -21.10 8.76
CA PRO A 460 -12.18 -21.23 7.55
C PRO A 460 -11.88 -22.69 7.24
N ILE A 461 -11.61 -23.00 5.97
CA ILE A 461 -11.29 -24.38 5.57
C ILE A 461 -9.98 -24.85 6.22
N GLU A 462 -9.98 -26.12 6.63
CA GLU A 462 -8.78 -26.85 7.01
C GLU A 462 -8.29 -27.68 5.82
N VAL A 463 -6.99 -27.63 5.57
CA VAL A 463 -6.34 -28.40 4.51
C VAL A 463 -5.26 -29.29 5.09
N THR A 464 -5.01 -30.42 4.44
CA THR A 464 -3.88 -31.29 4.78
C THR A 464 -2.66 -30.78 4.02
N SER A 465 -1.67 -30.29 4.77
CA SER A 465 -0.40 -29.83 4.22
C SER A 465 0.55 -30.99 3.91
N ARG A 466 1.71 -30.69 3.30
CA ARG A 466 2.85 -31.60 3.17
C ARG A 466 4.10 -30.84 3.62
N VAL A 467 4.97 -31.50 4.39
CA VAL A 467 6.25 -30.92 4.83
C VAL A 467 7.34 -31.60 4.01
N LEU A 468 7.86 -30.91 3.00
CA LEU A 468 8.91 -31.46 2.15
C LEU A 468 10.21 -31.56 2.93
N SER A 469 10.91 -32.68 2.76
CA SER A 469 12.26 -32.85 3.32
C SER A 469 13.22 -31.79 2.76
N PRO A 470 14.03 -31.13 3.61
CA PRO A 470 14.97 -30.12 3.14
C PRO A 470 16.03 -30.79 2.25
N PRO A 471 16.49 -30.10 1.18
CA PRO A 471 17.55 -30.64 0.32
C PRO A 471 18.87 -30.75 1.09
N GLU A 472 19.72 -31.70 0.69
CA GLU A 472 21.08 -31.80 1.24
C GLU A 472 21.97 -30.71 0.64
N LEU A 473 22.68 -29.99 1.52
CA LEU A 473 23.65 -28.97 1.13
C LEU A 473 25.04 -29.59 1.05
N GLU A 474 25.81 -29.24 0.02
CA GLU A 474 27.19 -29.65 -0.17
C GLU A 474 28.14 -28.45 -0.12
N PHE A 475 29.21 -28.58 0.67
CA PHE A 475 30.25 -27.59 0.93
C PHE A 475 31.60 -28.06 0.39
N ALA A 476 32.69 -27.35 0.74
CA ALA A 476 34.04 -27.73 0.35
C ALA A 476 34.35 -29.21 0.67
N SER A 477 35.19 -29.83 -0.17
CA SER A 477 35.63 -31.22 0.03
C SER A 477 34.48 -32.23 0.13
N ARG A 478 33.34 -31.94 -0.52
CA ARG A 478 32.13 -32.79 -0.52
C ARG A 478 31.51 -33.00 0.86
N ALA A 479 31.74 -32.08 1.79
CA ALA A 479 31.10 -32.11 3.10
C ALA A 479 29.59 -31.84 2.94
N LYS A 480 28.76 -32.75 3.45
CA LYS A 480 27.31 -32.69 3.29
C LYS A 480 26.62 -32.32 4.60
N GLN A 481 25.56 -31.52 4.52
CA GLN A 481 24.72 -31.16 5.64
C GLN A 481 23.25 -31.07 5.23
N VAL A 482 22.38 -31.75 5.98
CA VAL A 482 20.94 -31.59 5.86
C VAL A 482 20.48 -30.46 6.81
N PRO A 483 19.76 -29.43 6.32
CA PRO A 483 19.21 -28.39 7.17
C PRO A 483 18.30 -28.96 8.26
N LYS A 484 18.43 -28.44 9.47
CA LYS A 484 17.65 -28.90 10.63
C LYS A 484 16.27 -28.25 10.66
N LEU A 485 15.22 -29.07 10.67
CA LEU A 485 13.84 -28.64 10.90
C LEU A 485 13.61 -28.27 12.39
N PRO A 486 12.63 -27.41 12.69
CA PRO A 486 11.67 -26.76 11.78
C PRO A 486 12.19 -25.45 11.16
N ARG A 487 13.34 -24.93 11.60
CA ARG A 487 13.83 -23.60 11.16
C ARG A 487 14.58 -23.62 9.83
N CYS A 488 14.75 -24.81 9.23
CA CYS A 488 15.59 -25.04 8.05
C CYS A 488 16.99 -24.42 8.23
N SER A 489 17.58 -24.60 9.41
CA SER A 489 18.85 -23.98 9.78
C SER A 489 20.02 -24.93 9.54
N TRP A 490 21.10 -24.42 8.98
CA TRP A 490 22.39 -25.11 8.88
C TRP A 490 23.49 -24.26 9.50
N SER A 491 24.64 -24.88 9.69
CA SER A 491 25.86 -24.19 10.13
C SER A 491 26.72 -23.98 8.91
N ASP A 492 27.29 -22.80 8.74
CA ASP A 492 28.38 -22.66 7.78
C ASP A 492 29.54 -23.47 8.33
N ALA A 493 29.87 -24.61 7.70
CA ALA A 493 30.98 -25.49 8.06
C ALA A 493 32.37 -24.81 7.94
N ASN A 494 32.38 -23.48 7.84
CA ASN A 494 33.51 -22.57 7.67
C ASN A 494 34.36 -22.87 6.42
N LYS A 495 33.79 -23.52 5.40
CA LYS A 495 34.46 -23.76 4.12
C LYS A 495 33.45 -23.70 2.99
N TYR A 496 33.62 -22.75 2.09
CA TYR A 496 32.74 -22.57 0.95
C TYR A 496 32.97 -23.62 -0.12
N PHE A 497 31.91 -24.02 -0.83
CA PHE A 497 31.99 -24.96 -1.95
C PHE A 497 33.00 -24.51 -3.02
N SER A 498 32.95 -23.23 -3.40
CA SER A 498 33.94 -22.55 -4.23
C SER A 498 34.27 -21.18 -3.64
N THR A 499 35.56 -20.86 -3.55
CA THR A 499 36.05 -19.63 -2.93
C THR A 499 36.54 -18.65 -3.99
N ALA A 500 36.11 -17.41 -3.88
CA ALA A 500 36.62 -16.35 -4.72
C ALA A 500 38.04 -15.93 -4.33
N THR A 501 38.77 -15.43 -5.32
CA THR A 501 40.08 -14.79 -5.18
C THR A 501 39.96 -13.31 -5.56
N CYS A 502 40.68 -12.44 -4.88
CA CYS A 502 40.78 -11.03 -5.23
C CYS A 502 42.20 -10.52 -5.04
N ASN A 503 42.83 -10.10 -6.13
CA ASN A 503 44.23 -9.69 -6.15
C ASN A 503 44.41 -8.21 -5.83
N LYS A 504 43.40 -7.38 -6.13
CA LYS A 504 43.48 -5.93 -5.92
C LYS A 504 42.15 -5.36 -5.47
N TRP A 505 42.09 -4.89 -4.23
CA TRP A 505 40.86 -4.35 -3.65
C TRP A 505 41.12 -3.23 -2.64
N VAL A 506 40.08 -2.44 -2.40
CA VAL A 506 40.14 -1.28 -1.50
C VAL A 506 39.02 -1.32 -0.47
N ALA A 507 39.34 -0.90 0.76
CA ALA A 507 38.41 -0.71 1.85
C ALA A 507 38.27 0.79 2.16
N LEU A 508 37.14 1.37 1.75
CA LEU A 508 36.82 2.79 1.88
C LEU A 508 35.80 3.01 2.99
N ALA A 509 36.11 3.87 3.96
CA ALA A 509 35.11 4.40 4.88
C ALA A 509 34.79 5.85 4.53
N LEU A 510 33.52 6.10 4.20
CA LEU A 510 33.00 7.41 3.84
C LEU A 510 32.13 7.94 4.99
N PHE A 511 32.34 9.19 5.37
CA PHE A 511 31.52 9.87 6.37
C PHE A 511 31.15 11.29 5.90
N GLY A 512 29.95 11.75 6.30
CA GLY A 512 29.44 13.08 5.95
C GLY A 512 29.67 14.10 7.07
N ALA A 513 29.17 13.81 8.27
CA ALA A 513 29.31 14.62 9.48
C ALA A 513 30.17 13.93 10.54
N GLN A 514 30.79 14.69 11.45
CA GLN A 514 31.69 14.15 12.49
C GLN A 514 31.03 13.09 13.40
N GLN A 515 29.72 13.17 13.64
CA GLN A 515 28.96 12.20 14.44
C GLN A 515 28.95 10.77 13.84
N ASP A 516 29.09 10.67 12.51
CA ASP A 516 29.16 9.40 11.78
C ASP A 516 30.61 8.97 11.52
N ALA A 517 31.59 9.77 11.93
CA ALA A 517 32.99 9.48 11.67
C ALA A 517 33.40 8.17 12.36
N ILE A 518 34.20 7.40 11.63
CA ILE A 518 35.02 6.31 12.13
C ILE A 518 36.47 6.75 11.88
N ASN A 519 37.34 6.57 12.86
CA ASN A 519 38.75 6.91 12.66
C ASN A 519 39.47 5.78 11.91
N MET A 520 40.70 6.06 11.46
CA MET A 520 41.51 5.10 10.69
C MET A 520 41.76 3.80 11.45
N GLU A 521 41.99 3.88 12.77
CA GLU A 521 42.22 2.71 13.63
C GLU A 521 40.99 1.79 13.69
N GLN A 522 39.82 2.36 13.96
CA GLN A 522 38.55 1.63 14.02
C GLN A 522 38.18 1.00 12.67
N TRP A 523 38.43 1.70 11.55
CA TRP A 523 38.20 1.13 10.23
C TRP A 523 39.18 0.00 9.91
N THR A 524 40.45 0.18 10.24
CA THR A 524 41.49 -0.86 10.09
C THR A 524 41.15 -2.10 10.91
N GLU A 525 40.64 -1.94 12.14
CA GLU A 525 40.19 -3.06 12.97
C GLU A 525 38.99 -3.81 12.34
N PHE A 526 38.02 -3.08 11.78
CA PHE A 526 36.93 -3.73 11.02
C PHE A 526 37.46 -4.53 9.82
N VAL A 527 38.36 -3.94 9.03
CA VAL A 527 38.97 -4.60 7.86
C VAL A 527 39.78 -5.82 8.28
N LYS A 528 40.50 -5.76 9.41
CA LYS A 528 41.21 -6.91 9.99
C LYS A 528 40.26 -8.05 10.35
N ARG A 529 39.14 -7.75 11.02
CA ARG A 529 38.09 -8.76 11.32
C ARG A 529 37.48 -9.33 10.04
N PHE A 530 37.20 -8.49 9.05
CA PHE A 530 36.69 -8.91 7.74
C PHE A 530 37.63 -9.92 7.07
N ARG A 531 38.94 -9.61 7.03
CA ARG A 531 39.97 -10.50 6.46
C ARG A 531 40.15 -11.80 7.24
N SER A 532 40.03 -11.76 8.56
CA SER A 532 40.03 -12.97 9.40
C SER A 532 38.91 -13.93 8.99
N VAL A 533 37.70 -13.42 8.73
CA VAL A 533 36.57 -14.24 8.28
C VAL A 533 36.74 -14.73 6.84
N LEU A 534 37.32 -13.93 5.93
CA LEU A 534 37.70 -14.37 4.59
C LEU A 534 38.65 -15.57 4.65
N ALA A 535 39.74 -15.44 5.40
CA ALA A 535 40.74 -16.48 5.56
C ALA A 535 40.16 -17.75 6.20
N LYS A 536 39.30 -17.59 7.23
CA LYS A 536 38.58 -18.70 7.86
C LYS A 536 37.77 -19.51 6.84
N ASN A 537 37.16 -18.85 5.87
CA ASN A 537 36.38 -19.46 4.79
C ASN A 537 37.22 -19.82 3.54
N ARG A 538 38.55 -19.72 3.62
CA ARG A 538 39.52 -20.05 2.55
C ARG A 538 39.43 -19.14 1.31
N MET A 539 38.87 -17.94 1.44
CA MET A 539 38.91 -16.94 0.37
C MET A 539 40.30 -16.31 0.29
N ASN A 540 40.82 -16.16 -0.93
CA ASN A 540 42.15 -15.62 -1.17
C ASN A 540 42.09 -14.14 -1.57
N PHE A 541 42.15 -13.24 -0.60
CA PHE A 541 42.14 -11.79 -0.85
C PHE A 541 43.48 -11.20 -0.46
N ALA A 542 44.09 -10.43 -1.36
CA ALA A 542 45.34 -9.71 -1.12
C ALA A 542 45.21 -8.67 0.00
N GLU A 543 46.32 -8.03 0.37
CA GLU A 543 46.28 -6.87 1.29
C GLU A 543 45.49 -5.72 0.65
N PRO A 544 44.45 -5.18 1.32
CA PRO A 544 43.69 -4.07 0.78
C PRO A 544 44.45 -2.75 0.90
N GLN A 545 44.14 -1.81 0.01
CA GLN A 545 44.33 -0.41 0.33
C GLN A 545 43.22 0.04 1.29
N ILE A 546 43.57 0.69 2.42
CA ILE A 546 42.62 1.14 3.43
C ILE A 546 42.58 2.66 3.45
N LEU A 547 41.39 3.26 3.33
CA LEU A 547 41.22 4.70 3.42
C LEU A 547 39.98 5.08 4.23
N VAL A 548 40.09 6.20 4.92
CA VAL A 548 38.98 6.92 5.55
C VAL A 548 38.91 8.30 4.92
N ARG A 549 37.75 8.68 4.38
CA ARG A 549 37.60 9.94 3.66
C ARG A 549 36.25 10.58 3.97
N GLN A 550 36.26 11.90 4.14
CA GLN A 550 35.02 12.67 4.06
C GLN A 550 34.66 12.81 2.58
N ALA A 551 33.45 12.40 2.18
CA ALA A 551 33.04 12.46 0.79
C ALA A 551 31.56 12.82 0.67
N THR A 552 31.25 13.67 -0.32
CA THR A 552 29.87 14.01 -0.71
C THR A 552 29.60 13.46 -2.11
N GLY A 553 28.32 13.31 -2.50
CA GLY A 553 27.91 12.41 -3.59
C GLY A 553 28.62 12.54 -4.94
N ALA A 554 29.10 13.72 -5.34
CA ALA A 554 29.85 13.93 -6.58
C ALA A 554 31.24 13.27 -6.55
N ASP A 555 31.92 13.27 -5.41
CA ASP A 555 33.27 12.71 -5.24
C ASP A 555 33.26 11.18 -5.40
N LEU A 556 32.15 10.53 -5.07
CA LEU A 556 32.06 9.07 -5.05
C LEU A 556 32.16 8.45 -6.44
N LYS A 557 31.55 9.10 -7.44
CA LYS A 557 31.58 8.61 -8.82
C LYS A 557 33.01 8.62 -9.36
N LEU A 558 33.71 9.74 -9.19
CA LEU A 558 35.10 9.91 -9.59
C LEU A 558 36.02 8.96 -8.81
N LEU A 559 35.75 8.76 -7.52
CA LEU A 559 36.55 7.87 -6.68
C LEU A 559 36.46 6.41 -7.17
N ILE A 560 35.24 5.88 -7.36
CA ILE A 560 35.05 4.50 -7.81
C ILE A 560 35.60 4.30 -9.23
N GLN A 561 35.36 5.27 -10.13
CA GLN A 561 35.92 5.26 -11.48
C GLN A 561 37.46 5.23 -11.46
N GLY A 562 38.09 6.06 -10.62
CA GLY A 562 39.55 6.09 -10.51
C GLY A 562 40.14 4.78 -9.98
N TYR A 563 39.44 4.06 -9.10
CA TYR A 563 39.86 2.73 -8.66
C TYR A 563 39.68 1.67 -9.74
N TYR A 564 38.60 1.73 -10.52
CA TYR A 564 38.44 0.88 -11.69
C TYR A 564 39.60 1.04 -12.69
N GLU A 565 39.93 2.29 -13.05
CA GLU A 565 41.00 2.60 -14.00
C GLU A 565 42.38 2.15 -13.50
N GLN A 566 42.55 2.04 -12.18
CA GLN A 566 43.73 1.47 -11.55
C GLN A 566 43.72 -0.07 -11.47
N GLY A 567 42.68 -0.74 -11.97
CA GLY A 567 42.56 -2.20 -11.99
C GLY A 567 42.12 -2.83 -10.68
N PHE A 568 41.39 -2.12 -9.82
CA PHE A 568 40.79 -2.71 -8.62
C PHE A 568 39.57 -3.56 -8.99
N GLU A 569 39.52 -4.78 -8.45
CA GLU A 569 38.48 -5.78 -8.73
C GLU A 569 37.31 -5.68 -7.74
N TYR A 570 37.59 -5.24 -6.51
CA TYR A 570 36.61 -5.20 -5.42
C TYR A 570 36.74 -3.95 -4.55
N MET A 571 35.61 -3.44 -4.07
CA MET A 571 35.53 -2.27 -3.19
C MET A 571 34.60 -2.52 -2.01
N LEU A 572 35.12 -2.52 -0.79
CA LEU A 572 34.34 -2.54 0.44
C LEU A 572 34.11 -1.09 0.90
N ILE A 573 32.86 -0.63 0.90
CA ILE A 573 32.52 0.77 1.12
C ILE A 573 31.62 0.90 2.35
N ALA A 574 32.13 1.49 3.43
CA ALA A 574 31.33 1.90 4.57
C ALA A 574 30.74 3.30 4.34
N HIS A 575 29.45 3.49 4.64
CA HIS A 575 28.75 4.75 4.42
C HIS A 575 27.74 5.08 5.53
N PRO A 576 27.33 6.35 5.69
CA PRO A 576 26.32 6.74 6.67
C PRO A 576 24.98 6.02 6.44
N ASP A 577 24.25 5.74 7.52
CA ASP A 577 23.05 4.89 7.50
C ASP A 577 21.90 5.42 6.64
N ASN A 578 21.81 6.74 6.49
CA ASN A 578 20.76 7.45 5.74
C ASN A 578 21.24 7.98 4.38
N ALA A 579 22.39 7.54 3.89
CA ALA A 579 22.98 8.03 2.65
C ALA A 579 22.62 7.15 1.44
N ASP A 580 21.33 7.04 1.12
CA ASP A 580 20.86 6.22 -0.02
C ASP A 580 21.45 6.66 -1.36
N GLN A 581 21.77 7.95 -1.50
CA GLN A 581 22.46 8.50 -2.68
C GLN A 581 23.83 7.84 -2.94
N ILE A 582 24.56 7.48 -1.88
CA ILE A 582 25.84 6.75 -2.00
C ILE A 582 25.56 5.35 -2.57
N HIS A 583 24.51 4.68 -2.10
CA HIS A 583 24.11 3.38 -2.64
C HIS A 583 23.74 3.47 -4.13
N HIS A 584 22.93 4.45 -4.52
CA HIS A 584 22.59 4.66 -5.93
C HIS A 584 23.80 4.96 -6.81
N ALA A 585 24.74 5.78 -6.32
CA ALA A 585 25.98 6.07 -7.03
C ALA A 585 26.88 4.83 -7.17
N MET A 586 27.02 4.02 -6.13
CA MET A 586 27.73 2.73 -6.22
C MET A 586 27.12 1.84 -7.30
N LYS A 587 25.79 1.66 -7.31
CA LYS A 587 25.10 0.82 -8.30
C LYS A 587 25.18 1.35 -9.72
N TYR A 588 25.15 2.67 -9.89
CA TYR A 588 25.36 3.29 -11.20
C TYR A 588 26.76 3.00 -11.75
N ILE A 589 27.79 3.10 -10.90
CA ILE A 589 29.17 2.85 -11.35
C ILE A 589 29.44 1.37 -11.57
N GLU A 590 28.92 0.45 -10.73
CA GLU A 590 28.99 -1.00 -10.99
C GLU A 590 28.50 -1.34 -12.41
N GLN A 591 27.39 -0.73 -12.86
CA GLN A 591 26.87 -0.92 -14.21
C GLN A 591 27.81 -0.38 -15.31
N LYS A 592 28.62 0.63 -15.00
CA LYS A 592 29.53 1.29 -15.96
C LYS A 592 30.91 0.64 -16.03
N THR A 593 31.41 0.10 -14.92
CA THR A 593 32.80 -0.33 -14.78
C THR A 593 32.96 -1.80 -14.45
N GLU A 594 31.88 -2.52 -14.14
CA GLU A 594 31.89 -3.92 -13.73
C GLU A 594 32.71 -4.21 -12.45
N VAL A 595 33.21 -3.17 -11.75
CA VAL A 595 33.87 -3.33 -10.45
C VAL A 595 32.85 -3.80 -9.42
N VAL A 596 33.22 -4.84 -8.67
CA VAL A 596 32.35 -5.38 -7.63
C VAL A 596 32.40 -4.50 -6.39
N THR A 597 31.26 -3.96 -5.95
CA THR A 597 31.19 -3.20 -4.69
C THR A 597 30.38 -3.90 -3.60
N GLN A 598 30.75 -3.64 -2.35
CA GLN A 598 30.04 -4.06 -1.16
C GLN A 598 29.85 -2.88 -0.21
N GLY A 599 28.64 -2.31 -0.23
CA GLY A 599 28.22 -1.31 0.74
C GLY A 599 27.97 -1.92 2.13
N VAL A 600 28.43 -1.24 3.19
CA VAL A 600 28.11 -1.55 4.59
C VAL A 600 27.71 -0.27 5.33
N LYS A 601 26.64 -0.33 6.13
CA LYS A 601 26.22 0.82 6.94
C LYS A 601 27.21 1.09 8.06
N MET A 602 27.43 2.36 8.40
CA MET A 602 28.35 2.75 9.47
C MET A 602 27.92 2.16 10.82
N SER A 603 26.61 2.10 11.11
CA SER A 603 26.10 1.41 12.31
C SER A 603 26.44 -0.09 12.33
N THR A 604 26.51 -0.74 11.17
CA THR A 604 26.90 -2.15 11.05
C THR A 604 28.39 -2.32 11.37
N VAL A 605 29.24 -1.44 10.83
CA VAL A 605 30.67 -1.40 11.14
C VAL A 605 30.87 -1.24 12.65
N LYS A 606 30.26 -0.21 13.26
CA LYS A 606 30.31 0.08 14.71
C LYS A 606 29.82 -1.11 15.55
N ASN A 607 28.73 -1.77 15.16
CA ASN A 607 28.23 -2.94 15.87
C ASN A 607 29.17 -4.17 15.78
N VAL A 608 29.91 -4.33 14.69
CA VAL A 608 30.88 -5.43 14.53
C VAL A 608 32.11 -5.20 15.42
N ILE A 609 32.63 -3.97 15.48
CA ILE A 609 33.83 -3.64 16.27
C ILE A 609 33.53 -3.50 17.77
N PHE A 610 32.40 -2.90 18.16
CA PHE A 610 32.11 -2.59 19.57
C PHE A 610 31.13 -3.54 20.26
N LYS A 611 30.40 -4.37 19.51
CA LYS A 611 29.40 -5.30 20.06
C LYS A 611 29.60 -6.75 19.58
N ASP A 612 30.75 -7.04 18.96
CA ASP A 612 31.15 -8.37 18.53
C ASP A 612 30.05 -9.12 17.74
N ARG A 613 29.34 -8.40 16.86
CA ARG A 613 28.27 -8.97 16.02
C ARG A 613 28.85 -9.76 14.83
N PHE A 614 29.62 -10.82 15.12
CA PHE A 614 30.32 -11.64 14.13
C PHE A 614 29.40 -12.32 13.11
N LEU A 615 28.16 -12.66 13.47
CA LEU A 615 27.18 -13.20 12.52
C LEU A 615 26.84 -12.21 11.40
N THR A 616 26.77 -10.92 11.71
CA THR A 616 26.54 -9.87 10.70
C THR A 616 27.72 -9.79 9.74
N LEU A 617 28.94 -9.93 10.26
CA LEU A 617 30.15 -9.94 9.44
C LEU A 617 30.19 -11.17 8.52
N ALA A 618 29.86 -12.36 9.02
CA ALA A 618 29.75 -13.58 8.20
C ALA A 618 28.76 -13.39 7.02
N ASN A 619 27.60 -12.79 7.28
CA ASN A 619 26.62 -12.46 6.23
C ASN A 619 27.14 -11.49 5.16
N ILE A 620 28.06 -10.59 5.50
CA ILE A 620 28.73 -9.73 4.52
C ILE A 620 29.68 -10.58 3.67
N ILE A 621 30.49 -11.45 4.29
CA ILE A 621 31.43 -12.32 3.56
C ILE A 621 30.72 -13.32 2.64
N HIS A 622 29.59 -13.90 3.08
CA HIS A 622 28.76 -14.74 2.22
C HIS A 622 28.36 -14.05 0.92
N LYS A 623 28.05 -12.74 0.99
CA LYS A 623 27.72 -11.91 -0.17
C LYS A 623 28.96 -11.58 -0.99
N THR A 624 30.07 -11.25 -0.34
CA THR A 624 31.35 -10.99 -1.01
C THR A 624 31.81 -12.17 -1.85
N ASN A 625 31.75 -13.40 -1.31
CA ASN A 625 32.14 -14.60 -2.06
C ASN A 625 31.30 -14.77 -3.33
N VAL A 626 29.98 -14.69 -3.21
CA VAL A 626 29.05 -14.83 -4.35
C VAL A 626 29.26 -13.73 -5.39
N LYS A 627 29.44 -12.48 -4.97
CA LYS A 627 29.68 -11.36 -5.88
C LYS A 627 30.99 -11.48 -6.67
N MET A 628 31.99 -12.12 -6.07
CA MET A 628 33.29 -12.35 -6.70
C MET A 628 33.37 -13.72 -7.42
N GLY A 629 32.23 -14.35 -7.69
CA GLY A 629 32.14 -15.60 -8.47
C GLY A 629 32.30 -16.90 -7.67
N GLY A 630 32.43 -16.82 -6.34
CA GLY A 630 32.45 -17.98 -5.45
C GLY A 630 31.06 -18.54 -5.14
N HIS A 631 31.01 -19.73 -4.58
CA HIS A 631 29.78 -20.42 -4.16
C HIS A 631 29.90 -20.87 -2.72
N ASN A 632 29.01 -20.42 -1.83
CA ASN A 632 29.10 -20.78 -0.42
C ASN A 632 28.77 -22.26 -0.17
N TYR A 633 27.77 -22.78 -0.87
CA TYR A 633 27.34 -24.18 -0.89
C TYR A 633 26.65 -24.47 -2.23
N THR A 634 26.43 -25.75 -2.54
CA THR A 634 25.53 -26.22 -3.61
C THR A 634 24.47 -27.15 -3.04
N ILE A 635 23.44 -27.48 -3.82
CA ILE A 635 22.42 -28.46 -3.45
C ILE A 635 22.77 -29.79 -4.10
N SER A 636 22.86 -30.85 -3.30
CA SER A 636 22.99 -32.20 -3.83
C SER A 636 21.61 -32.66 -4.31
N VAL A 637 21.42 -32.65 -5.63
CA VAL A 637 20.25 -33.26 -6.25
C VAL A 637 20.61 -34.73 -6.52
N SER A 638 20.19 -35.63 -5.62
CA SER A 638 20.15 -37.04 -6.00
C SER A 638 19.09 -37.17 -7.09
N PRO A 639 19.35 -37.87 -8.21
CA PRO A 639 18.29 -38.20 -9.16
C PRO A 639 17.17 -38.88 -8.36
N GLN A 640 15.96 -38.29 -8.38
CA GLN A 640 14.81 -39.03 -7.90
C GLN A 640 14.70 -40.23 -8.85
N SER A 641 14.88 -41.43 -8.32
CA SER A 641 14.57 -42.65 -9.06
C SER A 641 13.13 -42.52 -9.56
N GLU A 642 12.95 -42.58 -10.88
CA GLU A 642 11.64 -42.49 -11.56
C GLU A 642 10.61 -43.45 -10.97
#